data_AF-B3Y129-F1
#
_entry.id   AF-B3Y129-F1
#
_cell.length_a   1.000
_cell.length_b   1.000
_cell.length_c   1.000
_cell.angle_alpha   90.00
_cell.angle_beta   90.00
_cell.angle_gamma   90.00
#
_symmetry.space_group_name_H-M   'P 1'
#
loop_
_entity.id
_entity.type
_entity.pdbx_description
1 polymer ?
#
loop_
_entity_poly.entity_id
_entity_poly.type
_entity_poly.pdbx_seq_one_letter_code
_entity_poly.pdbx_strand_id
1 'polypeptide(L)'
;MTVKYYAILTNQGAARLANATMLGSKLNLTQMAVGDANGVLPTPDPAQTKLINQKRIAPLNLLSVDPNNQSQIIAEQIIPENEGGFWIREIGLYDDEGVLIAVANCPETYKPQLQEGSGRTQTIRMILVVTNTEAITLKIDPSVVLATRKYVDDKISEHEQSRHHPDASLTAKGFTQLSSAINSESETLAATPKAVKAAYDLADGKYTAQNATTTQKGIVQLSSATNSTSETLAATPKAVKAVMDETNKKAPLNSPALTGTPTTPTAPQGTNSTQIASTAFVMAAIAALVDSSPDALNTLSELAAALGNDPNFATTMTNALAGKQPKDATLTALAGLVTAADRFPYFTGNDVASLATLTEVGRDILAKSTVAAVIEYLGLQETVNQASGALQKKQNGADIPGKDTFTKNIGACRAYSAWLNIGGDSQTWTTAQFISWLESQGAFNHPYWMCKGSWAYANNKVITDTGCGNICLAGAVVEVIGTRGAMTIRVTTPSTSSGGGITNAQFTYINHGDAYAPGWRRDYNTKNQQPAFALGQTGSTVGNDKAVGWNSNSGVYNATISGASTLILHFNMNAGSCPAVQFRVNYKNGGIYYRSARDGYGFEADWSEFYTTTRKPSAGDVGAYTQAECNSRFITGIRLGGLSSVQTWNGPGWSDRSGYVVTGSVNGNRDELIDTTQARPIQYCINGTWYNAGSI
;
A
#
# COMPACT_ATOMS: atom_id res chain seq x y z
N MET A 1 -18.96 -63.94 -29.04
CA MET A 1 -17.71 -63.28 -29.52
C MET A 1 -16.55 -64.04 -28.89
N THR A 2 -15.70 -64.68 -29.69
CA THR A 2 -14.44 -65.26 -29.20
C THR A 2 -13.54 -64.11 -28.74
N VAL A 3 -13.14 -64.11 -27.48
CA VAL A 3 -12.27 -63.09 -26.91
C VAL A 3 -10.90 -63.19 -27.59
N LYS A 4 -10.53 -62.18 -28.38
CA LYS A 4 -9.32 -62.20 -29.22
C LYS A 4 -8.01 -62.07 -28.42
N TYR A 5 -8.07 -61.35 -27.29
CA TYR A 5 -6.92 -61.10 -26.41
C TYR A 5 -7.30 -61.39 -24.97
N TYR A 6 -6.53 -62.23 -24.29
CA TYR A 6 -6.84 -62.66 -22.93
C TYR A 6 -5.57 -63.08 -22.19
N ALA A 7 -5.65 -63.07 -20.86
CA ALA A 7 -4.61 -63.58 -19.97
C ALA A 7 -5.13 -64.82 -19.25
N ILE A 8 -4.25 -65.80 -19.05
CA ILE A 8 -4.53 -67.01 -18.27
C ILE A 8 -3.43 -67.26 -17.26
N LEU A 9 -3.76 -67.98 -16.19
CA LEU A 9 -2.78 -68.58 -15.31
C LEU A 9 -2.12 -69.77 -16.01
N THR A 10 -0.81 -69.91 -15.82
CA THR A 10 -0.11 -71.15 -16.17
C THR A 10 -0.43 -72.23 -15.12
N ASN A 11 -0.17 -73.50 -15.43
CA ASN A 11 -0.31 -74.60 -14.48
C ASN A 11 0.55 -74.37 -13.23
N GLN A 12 1.72 -73.76 -13.40
CA GLN A 12 2.62 -73.38 -12.30
C GLN A 12 2.05 -72.21 -11.48
N GLY A 13 1.50 -71.20 -12.15
CA GLY A 13 0.86 -70.05 -11.49
C GLY A 13 -0.38 -70.44 -10.69
N ALA A 14 -1.24 -71.29 -11.24
CA ALA A 14 -2.42 -71.81 -10.55
C ALA A 14 -2.04 -72.61 -9.29
N ALA A 15 -1.01 -73.47 -9.38
CA ALA A 15 -0.53 -74.24 -8.24
C ALA A 15 0.07 -73.33 -7.14
N ARG A 16 0.86 -72.33 -7.52
CA ARG A 16 1.47 -71.37 -6.57
C ARG A 16 0.42 -70.48 -5.89
N LEU A 17 -0.57 -70.00 -6.65
CA LEU A 17 -1.68 -69.22 -6.09
C LEU A 17 -2.54 -70.05 -5.12
N ALA A 18 -2.80 -71.32 -5.45
CA ALA A 18 -3.50 -72.24 -4.57
C ALA A 18 -2.71 -72.52 -3.27
N ASN A 19 -1.39 -72.75 -3.38
CA ASN A 19 -0.52 -72.94 -2.21
C ASN A 19 -0.45 -71.70 -1.32
N ALA A 20 -0.32 -70.50 -1.90
CA ALA A 20 -0.34 -69.24 -1.16
C ALA A 20 -1.64 -69.06 -0.38
N THR A 21 -2.77 -69.33 -1.03
CA THR A 21 -4.10 -69.29 -0.40
C THR A 21 -4.24 -70.29 0.74
N MET A 22 -3.73 -71.51 0.58
CA MET A 22 -3.85 -72.59 1.57
C MET A 22 -2.95 -72.37 2.80
N LEU A 23 -1.74 -71.83 2.61
CA LEU A 23 -0.75 -71.64 3.67
C LEU A 23 -0.83 -70.26 4.35
N GLY A 24 -1.68 -69.36 3.87
CA GLY A 24 -1.77 -67.98 4.34
C GLY A 24 -0.53 -67.13 3.98
N SER A 25 0.30 -67.60 3.04
CA SER A 25 1.42 -66.85 2.48
C SER A 25 0.97 -66.03 1.27
N LYS A 26 1.80 -65.08 0.82
CA LYS A 26 1.49 -64.24 -0.35
C LYS A 26 2.41 -64.55 -1.51
N LEU A 27 1.84 -64.61 -2.70
CA LEU A 27 2.56 -64.70 -3.97
C LEU A 27 3.05 -63.30 -4.37
N ASN A 28 4.36 -63.15 -4.50
CA ASN A 28 4.98 -61.89 -4.89
C ASN A 28 5.14 -61.84 -6.41
N LEU A 29 4.29 -61.11 -7.11
CA LEU A 29 4.49 -60.82 -8.53
C LEU A 29 5.45 -59.64 -8.64
N THR A 30 6.61 -59.84 -9.27
CA THR A 30 7.70 -58.84 -9.25
C THR A 30 8.05 -58.31 -10.62
N GLN A 31 7.91 -59.13 -11.67
CA GLN A 31 8.40 -58.80 -13.02
C GLN A 31 7.34 -59.07 -14.09
N MET A 32 7.41 -58.27 -15.15
CA MET A 32 6.67 -58.51 -16.39
C MET A 32 7.65 -58.62 -17.54
N ALA A 33 7.42 -59.60 -18.41
CA ALA A 33 8.14 -59.75 -19.66
C ALA A 33 7.22 -59.51 -20.87
N VAL A 34 7.81 -59.03 -21.95
CA VAL A 34 7.16 -58.89 -23.26
C VAL A 34 7.98 -59.59 -24.33
N GLY A 35 7.30 -60.17 -25.32
CA GLY A 35 7.92 -60.91 -26.42
C GLY A 35 7.25 -60.65 -27.76
N ASP A 36 7.94 -61.00 -28.84
CA ASP A 36 7.45 -60.83 -30.21
C ASP A 36 6.84 -62.12 -30.78
N ALA A 37 6.83 -63.21 -30.03
CA ALA A 37 6.31 -64.52 -30.40
C ALA A 37 6.76 -65.02 -31.80
N ASN A 38 8.01 -64.74 -32.18
CA ASN A 38 8.60 -65.10 -33.48
C ASN A 38 7.81 -64.57 -34.70
N GLY A 39 7.12 -63.43 -34.55
CA GLY A 39 6.40 -62.80 -35.65
C GLY A 39 4.92 -63.19 -35.76
N VAL A 40 4.43 -64.14 -34.96
CA VAL A 40 3.06 -64.66 -35.04
C VAL A 40 2.33 -64.38 -33.73
N LEU A 41 1.10 -63.87 -33.80
CA LEU A 41 0.27 -63.66 -32.60
C LEU A 41 -0.03 -65.01 -31.91
N PRO A 42 0.41 -65.24 -30.66
CA PRO A 42 0.26 -66.53 -30.02
C PRO A 42 -1.11 -66.70 -29.36
N THR A 43 -1.48 -67.97 -29.16
CA THR A 43 -2.59 -68.38 -28.28
C THR A 43 -1.99 -68.73 -26.92
N PRO A 44 -2.37 -68.04 -25.82
CA PRO A 44 -1.90 -68.38 -24.48
C PRO A 44 -2.24 -69.83 -24.11
N ASP A 45 -1.26 -70.58 -23.59
CA ASP A 45 -1.40 -71.99 -23.19
C ASP A 45 -1.03 -72.17 -21.69
N PRO A 46 -1.90 -72.77 -20.85
CA PRO A 46 -1.59 -73.02 -19.45
C PRO A 46 -0.31 -73.84 -19.21
N ALA A 47 0.13 -74.65 -20.18
CA ALA A 47 1.35 -75.44 -20.07
C ALA A 47 2.64 -74.63 -20.25
N GLN A 48 2.57 -73.34 -20.63
CA GLN A 48 3.74 -72.50 -20.82
C GLN A 48 4.53 -72.30 -19.52
N THR A 49 5.85 -72.50 -19.60
CA THR A 49 6.80 -72.20 -18.52
C THR A 49 7.68 -70.98 -18.84
N LYS A 50 7.63 -70.49 -20.08
CA LYS A 50 8.32 -69.30 -20.59
C LYS A 50 7.57 -68.70 -21.79
N LEU A 51 7.86 -67.45 -22.11
CA LEU A 51 7.42 -66.82 -23.36
C LEU A 51 8.09 -67.47 -24.59
N ILE A 52 7.42 -67.42 -25.75
CA ILE A 52 7.89 -68.04 -27.00
C ILE A 52 9.17 -67.36 -27.49
N ASN A 53 9.20 -66.02 -27.47
CA ASN A 53 10.37 -65.21 -27.77
C ASN A 53 10.39 -63.91 -26.95
N GLN A 54 10.89 -64.02 -25.72
CA GLN A 54 11.06 -62.87 -24.82
C GLN A 54 12.04 -61.84 -25.38
N LYS A 55 11.62 -60.58 -25.42
CA LYS A 55 12.46 -59.43 -25.82
C LYS A 55 12.91 -58.59 -24.65
N ARG A 56 12.07 -58.47 -23.62
CA ARG A 56 12.35 -57.64 -22.45
C ARG A 56 11.68 -58.22 -21.22
N ILE A 57 12.35 -58.15 -20.08
CA ILE A 57 11.79 -58.38 -18.75
C ILE A 57 12.25 -57.26 -17.82
N ALA A 58 11.37 -56.75 -16.98
CA ALA A 58 11.71 -55.75 -15.97
C ALA A 58 10.72 -55.76 -14.80
N PRO A 59 11.01 -55.07 -13.68
CA PRO A 59 10.10 -54.94 -12.55
C PRO A 59 8.75 -54.30 -12.94
N LEU A 60 7.71 -54.60 -12.16
CA LEU A 60 6.38 -53.98 -12.30
C LEU A 60 6.37 -52.54 -11.79
N ASN A 61 5.73 -51.63 -12.55
CA ASN A 61 5.50 -50.23 -12.16
C ASN A 61 4.19 -50.04 -11.38
N LEU A 62 3.24 -50.96 -11.53
CA LEU A 62 1.98 -50.97 -10.77
C LEU A 62 1.52 -52.42 -10.58
N LEU A 63 1.02 -52.71 -9.39
CA LEU A 63 0.27 -53.92 -9.11
C LEU A 63 -0.89 -53.56 -8.17
N SER A 64 -2.13 -53.68 -8.65
CA SER A 64 -3.32 -53.31 -7.88
C SER A 64 -4.49 -54.25 -8.18
N VAL A 65 -5.47 -54.30 -7.28
CA VAL A 65 -6.77 -54.92 -7.55
C VAL A 65 -7.60 -53.95 -8.40
N ASP A 66 -8.35 -54.46 -9.39
CA ASP A 66 -9.25 -53.63 -10.18
C ASP A 66 -10.35 -53.05 -9.27
N PRO A 67 -10.53 -51.71 -9.20
CA PRO A 67 -11.56 -51.08 -8.38
C PRO A 67 -12.99 -51.54 -8.72
N ASN A 68 -13.23 -51.95 -9.97
CA ASN A 68 -14.55 -52.39 -10.44
C ASN A 68 -14.73 -53.91 -10.35
N ASN A 69 -13.66 -54.67 -10.13
CA ASN A 69 -13.71 -56.13 -10.02
C ASN A 69 -12.64 -56.67 -9.08
N GLN A 70 -13.05 -57.01 -7.85
CA GLN A 70 -12.14 -57.52 -6.81
C GLN A 70 -11.49 -58.87 -7.13
N SER A 71 -11.93 -59.56 -8.19
CA SER A 71 -11.33 -60.81 -8.68
C SER A 71 -10.32 -60.60 -9.81
N GLN A 72 -9.96 -59.35 -10.13
CA GLN A 72 -8.97 -59.00 -11.14
C GLN A 72 -7.80 -58.27 -10.53
N ILE A 73 -6.59 -58.65 -10.95
CA ILE A 73 -5.37 -57.89 -10.69
C ILE A 73 -4.93 -57.19 -11.97
N ILE A 74 -4.48 -55.96 -11.81
CA ILE A 74 -3.88 -55.14 -12.87
C ILE A 74 -2.40 -55.06 -12.56
N ALA A 75 -1.60 -55.64 -13.45
CA ALA A 75 -0.16 -55.49 -13.44
C ALA A 75 0.25 -54.58 -14.60
N GLU A 76 1.09 -53.58 -14.32
CA GLU A 76 1.62 -52.68 -15.34
C GLU A 76 3.14 -52.62 -15.33
N GLN A 77 3.67 -52.45 -16.53
CA GLN A 77 5.07 -52.16 -16.77
C GLN A 77 5.19 -51.01 -17.76
N ILE A 78 6.15 -50.13 -17.53
CA ILE A 78 6.49 -49.03 -18.43
C ILE A 78 7.79 -49.38 -19.14
N ILE A 79 7.76 -49.30 -20.47
CA ILE A 79 8.94 -49.40 -21.32
C ILE A 79 9.37 -47.96 -21.66
N PRO A 80 10.55 -47.51 -21.20
CA PRO A 80 11.04 -46.16 -21.44
C PRO A 80 11.41 -45.93 -22.92
N GLU A 81 11.65 -44.68 -23.30
CA GLU A 81 11.94 -44.29 -24.69
C GLU A 81 13.27 -44.82 -25.24
N ASN A 82 14.24 -45.11 -24.36
CA ASN A 82 15.56 -45.64 -24.70
C ASN A 82 15.58 -47.17 -24.88
N GLU A 83 14.47 -47.86 -24.64
CA GLU A 83 14.33 -49.31 -24.85
C GLU A 83 13.25 -49.58 -25.90
N GLY A 84 13.59 -50.27 -26.98
CA GLY A 84 12.69 -50.52 -28.12
C GLY A 84 13.35 -51.29 -29.26
N GLY A 85 12.80 -51.19 -30.47
CA GLY A 85 13.27 -51.89 -31.67
C GLY A 85 12.62 -53.27 -31.89
N PHE A 86 11.54 -53.60 -31.16
CA PHE A 86 10.88 -54.90 -31.23
C PHE A 86 9.35 -54.80 -31.20
N TRP A 87 8.69 -55.85 -31.72
CA TRP A 87 7.25 -56.03 -31.65
C TRP A 87 6.84 -56.68 -30.32
N ILE A 88 5.67 -56.31 -29.83
CA ILE A 88 5.05 -56.89 -28.63
C ILE A 88 3.79 -57.63 -29.05
N ARG A 89 3.75 -58.94 -28.76
CA ARG A 89 2.65 -59.86 -29.09
C ARG A 89 2.25 -60.76 -27.91
N GLU A 90 3.19 -61.02 -27.00
CA GLU A 90 2.98 -61.80 -25.79
C GLU A 90 3.48 -61.05 -24.56
N ILE A 91 2.83 -61.30 -23.43
CA ILE A 91 3.13 -60.72 -22.12
C ILE A 91 3.16 -61.85 -21.10
N GLY A 92 4.17 -61.88 -20.23
CA GLY A 92 4.31 -62.84 -19.15
C GLY A 92 4.47 -62.15 -17.80
N LEU A 93 3.81 -62.66 -16.75
CA LEU A 93 4.00 -62.23 -15.37
C LEU A 93 4.80 -63.26 -14.58
N TYR A 94 5.78 -62.78 -13.83
CA TYR A 94 6.73 -63.60 -13.10
C TYR A 94 6.72 -63.28 -11.61
N ASP A 95 6.92 -64.31 -10.79
CA ASP A 95 7.12 -64.15 -9.35
C ASP A 95 8.58 -63.80 -8.99
N ASP A 96 8.85 -63.61 -7.69
CA ASP A 96 10.18 -63.35 -7.13
C ASP A 96 11.19 -64.51 -7.31
N GLU A 97 10.73 -65.71 -7.63
CA GLU A 97 11.56 -66.87 -7.97
C GLU A 97 11.79 -67.02 -9.48
N GLY A 98 11.28 -66.09 -10.30
CA GLY A 98 11.43 -66.10 -11.76
C GLY A 98 10.54 -67.13 -12.47
N VAL A 99 9.47 -67.59 -11.83
CA VAL A 99 8.51 -68.55 -12.40
C VAL A 99 7.40 -67.81 -13.14
N LEU A 100 7.06 -68.28 -14.35
CA LEU A 100 5.97 -67.70 -15.16
C LEU A 100 4.61 -68.06 -14.56
N ILE A 101 3.96 -67.09 -13.93
CA ILE A 101 2.67 -67.23 -13.25
C ILE A 101 1.49 -67.08 -14.23
N ALA A 102 1.57 -66.12 -15.14
CA ALA A 102 0.51 -65.85 -16.09
C ALA A 102 1.07 -65.45 -17.45
N VAL A 103 0.33 -65.80 -18.50
CA VAL A 103 0.67 -65.48 -19.88
C VAL A 103 -0.54 -64.89 -20.60
N ALA A 104 -0.30 -63.90 -21.44
CA ALA A 104 -1.31 -63.23 -22.24
C ALA A 104 -0.82 -62.94 -23.66
N ASN A 105 -1.75 -62.87 -24.59
CA ASN A 105 -1.53 -62.27 -25.91
C ASN A 105 -2.06 -60.84 -25.94
N CYS A 106 -1.50 -60.00 -26.81
CA CYS A 106 -1.92 -58.60 -26.93
C CYS A 106 -1.96 -58.14 -28.40
N PRO A 107 -2.63 -57.01 -28.71
CA PRO A 107 -2.57 -56.41 -30.03
C PRO A 107 -1.13 -56.16 -30.46
N GLU A 108 -0.79 -56.54 -31.70
CA GLU A 108 0.55 -56.37 -32.23
C GLU A 108 0.95 -54.90 -32.22
N THR A 109 1.94 -54.56 -31.40
CA THR A 109 2.37 -53.17 -31.21
C THR A 109 3.88 -53.08 -31.37
N TYR A 110 4.34 -52.22 -32.28
CA TYR A 110 5.76 -51.94 -32.42
C TYR A 110 6.20 -50.85 -31.44
N LYS A 111 7.25 -51.13 -30.66
CA LYS A 111 7.88 -50.17 -29.75
C LYS A 111 9.16 -49.64 -30.39
N PRO A 112 9.18 -48.40 -30.93
CA PRO A 112 10.39 -47.86 -31.55
C PRO A 112 11.47 -47.50 -30.53
N GLN A 113 12.72 -47.46 -30.98
CA GLN A 113 13.86 -46.90 -30.24
C GLN A 113 14.12 -45.44 -30.65
N LEU A 114 14.74 -44.64 -29.77
CA LEU A 114 15.01 -43.23 -30.03
C LEU A 114 15.81 -42.98 -31.33
N GLN A 115 16.73 -43.89 -31.69
CA GLN A 115 17.54 -43.84 -32.90
C GLN A 115 16.73 -43.98 -34.20
N GLU A 116 15.51 -44.51 -34.14
CA GLU A 116 14.59 -44.62 -35.28
C GLU A 116 13.78 -43.33 -35.51
N GLY A 117 14.11 -42.25 -34.77
CA GLY A 117 13.45 -40.94 -34.90
C GLY A 117 12.13 -40.82 -34.14
N SER A 118 11.75 -41.83 -33.35
CA SER A 118 10.54 -41.84 -32.52
C SER A 118 10.81 -42.49 -31.17
N GLY A 119 11.06 -41.66 -30.15
CA GLY A 119 11.15 -42.10 -28.75
C GLY A 119 9.76 -42.06 -28.10
N ARG A 120 9.11 -43.22 -27.91
CA ARG A 120 7.82 -43.31 -27.21
C ARG A 120 7.98 -44.07 -25.91
N THR A 121 7.43 -43.57 -24.81
CA THR A 121 7.23 -44.37 -23.59
C THR A 121 5.95 -45.18 -23.73
N GLN A 122 6.00 -46.49 -23.46
CA GLN A 122 4.86 -47.40 -23.68
C GLN A 122 4.51 -48.11 -22.37
N THR A 123 3.27 -47.94 -21.90
CA THR A 123 2.73 -48.73 -20.80
C THR A 123 2.13 -50.03 -21.35
N ILE A 124 2.52 -51.15 -20.75
CA ILE A 124 1.96 -52.48 -20.97
C ILE A 124 1.17 -52.85 -19.72
N ARG A 125 -0.08 -53.26 -19.93
CA ARG A 125 -1.01 -53.63 -18.86
C ARG A 125 -1.50 -55.05 -19.10
N MET A 126 -1.33 -55.92 -18.09
CA MET A 126 -1.97 -57.24 -18.06
C MET A 126 -3.06 -57.21 -16.99
N ILE A 127 -4.27 -57.62 -17.37
CA ILE A 127 -5.39 -57.85 -16.45
C ILE A 127 -5.53 -59.36 -16.29
N LEU A 128 -5.35 -59.86 -15.07
CA LEU A 128 -5.42 -61.28 -14.76
C LEU A 128 -6.57 -61.54 -13.79
N VAL A 129 -7.43 -62.50 -14.12
CA VAL A 129 -8.48 -62.98 -13.23
C VAL A 129 -7.89 -64.01 -12.28
N VAL A 130 -8.08 -63.83 -10.98
CA VAL A 130 -7.57 -64.74 -9.95
C VAL A 130 -8.70 -65.13 -8.98
N THR A 131 -8.59 -66.31 -8.38
CA THR A 131 -9.60 -66.83 -7.43
C THR A 131 -9.51 -66.19 -6.05
N ASN A 132 -8.34 -65.67 -5.66
CA ASN A 132 -8.14 -64.91 -4.43
C ASN A 132 -7.06 -63.83 -4.62
N THR A 133 -7.45 -62.56 -4.53
CA THR A 133 -6.53 -61.41 -4.64
C THR A 133 -5.75 -61.13 -3.36
N GLU A 134 -6.22 -61.57 -2.19
CA GLU A 134 -5.53 -61.41 -0.89
C GLU A 134 -4.24 -62.24 -0.81
N ALA A 135 -4.19 -63.33 -1.57
CA ALA A 135 -3.03 -64.21 -1.71
C ALA A 135 -1.90 -63.59 -2.55
N ILE A 136 -2.01 -62.33 -2.99
CA ILE A 136 -1.02 -61.62 -3.81
C ILE A 136 -0.48 -60.40 -3.05
N THR A 137 0.83 -60.19 -3.07
CA THR A 137 1.45 -58.99 -2.49
C THR A 137 1.31 -57.81 -3.43
N LEU A 138 0.50 -56.81 -3.07
CA LEU A 138 0.25 -55.59 -3.84
C LEU A 138 1.30 -54.48 -3.65
N LYS A 139 2.44 -54.80 -3.03
CA LYS A 139 3.49 -53.82 -2.71
C LYS A 139 4.66 -54.01 -3.67
N ILE A 140 4.84 -53.08 -4.59
CA ILE A 140 6.08 -52.92 -5.36
C ILE A 140 7.06 -52.03 -4.57
N ASP A 141 8.36 -52.20 -4.80
CA ASP A 141 9.38 -51.27 -4.32
C ASP A 141 9.41 -50.03 -5.24
N PRO A 142 8.96 -48.84 -4.78
CA PRO A 142 8.90 -47.65 -5.61
C PRO A 142 10.28 -47.06 -5.93
N SER A 143 11.35 -47.48 -5.22
CA SER A 143 12.69 -46.90 -5.34
C SER A 143 13.44 -47.32 -6.62
N VAL A 144 12.94 -48.35 -7.31
CA VAL A 144 13.59 -48.98 -8.47
C VAL A 144 12.80 -48.85 -9.78
N VAL A 145 11.68 -48.11 -9.78
CA VAL A 145 10.79 -48.00 -10.95
C VAL A 145 10.49 -46.55 -11.35
N LEU A 146 10.32 -46.30 -12.66
CA LEU A 146 9.89 -45.01 -13.19
C LEU A 146 8.44 -44.70 -12.80
N ALA A 147 8.21 -43.57 -12.14
CA ALA A 147 6.87 -43.08 -11.81
C ALA A 147 6.19 -42.46 -13.03
N THR A 148 4.90 -42.75 -13.25
CA THR A 148 4.10 -42.00 -14.24
C THR A 148 3.85 -40.59 -13.75
N ARG A 149 3.68 -39.62 -14.67
CA ARG A 149 3.22 -38.27 -14.30
C ARG A 149 1.92 -38.32 -13.48
N LYS A 150 0.97 -39.17 -13.87
CA LYS A 150 -0.28 -39.38 -13.11
C LYS A 150 -0.03 -39.84 -11.67
N TYR A 151 0.88 -40.79 -11.45
CA TYR A 151 1.24 -41.22 -10.09
C TYR A 151 1.80 -40.08 -9.25
N VAL A 152 2.65 -39.24 -9.86
CA VAL A 152 3.21 -38.06 -9.19
C VAL A 152 2.13 -37.03 -8.88
N ASP A 153 1.25 -36.73 -9.83
CA ASP A 153 0.15 -35.77 -9.65
C ASP A 153 -0.83 -36.23 -8.56
N ASP A 154 -1.18 -37.52 -8.54
CA ASP A 154 -2.05 -38.10 -7.51
C ASP A 154 -1.39 -38.00 -6.11
N LYS A 155 -0.08 -38.28 -5.99
CA LYS A 155 0.66 -38.16 -4.73
C LYS A 155 0.84 -36.72 -4.26
N ILE A 156 1.02 -35.77 -5.18
CA ILE A 156 1.06 -34.34 -4.86
C ILE A 156 -0.32 -33.89 -4.37
N SER A 157 -1.40 -34.34 -5.01
CA SER A 157 -2.76 -34.00 -4.57
C SER A 157 -3.09 -34.57 -3.18
N GLU A 158 -2.68 -35.81 -2.89
CA GLU A 158 -2.77 -36.39 -1.54
C GLU A 158 -1.97 -35.57 -0.51
N HIS A 159 -0.76 -35.13 -0.85
CA HIS A 159 0.05 -34.29 0.03
C HIS A 159 -0.57 -32.90 0.26
N GLU A 160 -1.11 -32.27 -0.79
CA GLU A 160 -1.79 -30.98 -0.71
C GLU A 160 -3.01 -31.06 0.21
N GLN A 161 -3.81 -32.12 0.11
CA GLN A 161 -4.94 -32.36 1.00
C GLN A 161 -4.50 -32.60 2.46
N SER A 162 -3.33 -33.24 2.67
CA SER A 162 -2.78 -33.44 4.02
C SER A 162 -2.31 -32.13 4.71
N ARG A 163 -2.16 -31.03 3.96
CA ARG A 163 -1.73 -29.73 4.48
C ARG A 163 -2.86 -28.69 4.57
N HIS A 164 -4.04 -28.99 4.05
CA HIS A 164 -5.25 -28.17 4.19
C HIS A 164 -5.92 -28.41 5.55
N HIS A 165 -5.24 -28.07 6.64
CA HIS A 165 -5.90 -27.97 7.93
C HIS A 165 -6.46 -26.56 8.09
N PRO A 166 -7.79 -26.41 8.29
CA PRO A 166 -8.39 -25.10 8.57
C PRO A 166 -7.87 -24.57 9.92
N ASP A 167 -8.12 -23.29 10.19
CA ASP A 167 -7.89 -22.73 11.52
C ASP A 167 -8.75 -23.47 12.56
N ALA A 168 -8.21 -23.64 13.76
CA ALA A 168 -8.93 -24.30 14.84
C ALA A 168 -10.14 -23.47 15.25
N SER A 169 -11.24 -24.15 15.56
CA SER A 169 -12.44 -23.55 16.14
C SER A 169 -12.85 -24.30 17.39
N LEU A 170 -13.87 -23.81 18.10
CA LEU A 170 -14.41 -24.48 19.29
C LEU A 170 -14.97 -25.89 18.99
N THR A 171 -15.24 -26.20 17.71
CA THR A 171 -15.86 -27.47 17.30
C THR A 171 -15.01 -28.29 16.32
N ALA A 172 -13.87 -27.77 15.85
CA ALA A 172 -13.00 -28.46 14.89
C ALA A 172 -11.50 -28.23 15.18
N LYS A 173 -10.70 -29.29 15.07
CA LYS A 173 -9.24 -29.23 15.21
C LYS A 173 -8.62 -28.51 14.01
N GLY A 174 -7.61 -27.68 14.25
CA GLY A 174 -6.94 -26.88 13.22
C GLY A 174 -5.67 -26.19 13.71
N PHE A 175 -5.13 -25.25 12.94
CA PHE A 175 -4.00 -24.40 13.36
C PHE A 175 -4.50 -23.18 14.16
N THR A 176 -3.74 -22.72 15.16
CA THR A 176 -4.09 -21.54 15.97
C THR A 176 -2.87 -20.65 16.13
N GLN A 177 -3.03 -19.35 15.93
CA GLN A 177 -1.96 -18.38 16.13
C GLN A 177 -1.83 -18.02 17.62
N LEU A 178 -0.59 -17.89 18.11
CA LEU A 178 -0.29 -17.61 19.51
C LEU A 178 -0.25 -16.11 19.80
N SER A 179 -0.86 -15.68 20.91
CA SER A 179 -0.81 -14.30 21.40
C SER A 179 -0.22 -14.22 22.80
N SER A 180 0.69 -13.27 23.02
CA SER A 180 1.24 -12.96 24.34
C SER A 180 0.58 -11.74 25.02
N ALA A 181 -0.53 -11.24 24.47
CA ALA A 181 -1.31 -10.17 25.09
C ALA A 181 -2.12 -10.70 26.29
N ILE A 182 -2.19 -9.91 27.36
CA ILE A 182 -2.93 -10.27 28.59
C ILE A 182 -4.38 -9.75 28.62
N ASN A 183 -4.80 -9.07 27.55
CA ASN A 183 -6.10 -8.42 27.41
C ASN A 183 -6.76 -8.72 26.04
N SER A 184 -6.38 -9.82 25.40
CA SER A 184 -6.93 -10.22 24.10
C SER A 184 -8.37 -10.70 24.25
N GLU A 185 -9.29 -10.15 23.44
CA GLU A 185 -10.69 -10.63 23.31
C GLU A 185 -10.88 -11.58 22.12
N SER A 186 -9.80 -11.91 21.40
CA SER A 186 -9.86 -12.79 20.23
C SER A 186 -10.15 -14.25 20.60
N GLU A 187 -11.18 -14.83 19.97
CA GLU A 187 -11.51 -16.25 20.05
C GLU A 187 -10.72 -17.12 19.06
N THR A 188 -9.90 -16.51 18.20
CA THR A 188 -9.11 -17.19 17.16
C THR A 188 -7.62 -17.31 17.50
N LEU A 189 -7.19 -16.76 18.64
CA LEU A 189 -5.81 -16.79 19.11
C LEU A 189 -5.71 -17.57 20.43
N ALA A 190 -4.65 -18.36 20.58
CA ALA A 190 -4.35 -19.05 21.84
C ALA A 190 -3.39 -18.23 22.70
N ALA A 191 -3.68 -18.13 24.00
CA ALA A 191 -2.79 -17.46 24.95
C ALA A 191 -1.49 -18.25 25.15
N THR A 192 -0.35 -17.56 25.12
CA THR A 192 0.94 -18.19 25.43
C THR A 192 1.11 -18.37 26.95
N PRO A 193 2.00 -19.29 27.39
CA PRO A 193 2.43 -19.36 28.79
C PRO A 193 2.93 -18.01 29.34
N LYS A 194 3.51 -17.17 28.46
CA LYS A 194 3.93 -15.81 28.80
C LYS A 194 2.75 -14.89 29.11
N ALA A 195 1.68 -14.92 28.30
CA ALA A 195 0.45 -14.18 28.61
C ALA A 195 -0.18 -14.65 29.92
N VAL A 196 -0.27 -15.97 30.12
CA VAL A 196 -0.84 -16.55 31.36
C VAL A 196 0.00 -16.16 32.58
N LYS A 197 1.33 -16.24 32.48
CA LYS A 197 2.24 -15.84 33.57
C LYS A 197 2.14 -14.34 33.87
N ALA A 198 2.10 -13.48 32.86
CA ALA A 198 1.95 -12.04 33.05
C ALA A 198 0.58 -11.65 33.66
N ALA A 199 -0.51 -12.34 33.27
CA ALA A 199 -1.82 -12.15 33.88
C ALA A 199 -1.84 -12.64 35.34
N TYR A 200 -1.19 -13.76 35.63
CA TYR A 200 -1.01 -14.29 36.98
C TYR A 200 -0.21 -13.32 37.87
N ASP A 201 0.93 -12.81 37.39
CA ASP A 201 1.77 -11.88 38.14
C ASP A 201 1.05 -10.55 38.42
N LEU A 202 0.22 -10.08 37.48
CA LEU A 202 -0.63 -8.90 37.68
C LEU A 202 -1.71 -9.13 38.75
N ALA A 203 -2.29 -10.34 38.79
CA ALA A 203 -3.28 -10.72 39.79
C ALA A 203 -2.64 -10.90 41.19
N ASP A 204 -1.48 -11.55 41.25
CA ASP A 204 -0.70 -11.77 42.47
C ASP A 204 -0.21 -10.44 43.07
N GLY A 205 0.28 -9.52 42.21
CA GLY A 205 0.64 -8.16 42.62
C GLY A 205 -0.52 -7.35 43.21
N LYS A 206 -1.77 -7.61 42.76
CA LYS A 206 -2.97 -6.97 43.33
C LYS A 206 -3.43 -7.57 44.66
N TYR A 207 -2.95 -8.75 45.05
CA TYR A 207 -3.28 -9.36 46.35
C TYR A 207 -2.42 -8.81 47.51
N THR A 208 -1.58 -7.81 47.25
CA THR A 208 -0.77 -7.09 48.26
C THR A 208 -1.39 -5.75 48.68
N ALA A 209 -2.72 -5.64 48.74
CA ALA A 209 -3.37 -4.40 49.14
C ALA A 209 -2.95 -4.01 50.58
N GLN A 210 -2.24 -2.87 50.70
CA GLN A 210 -1.91 -2.27 51.99
C GLN A 210 -3.18 -1.77 52.69
N ASN A 211 -3.15 -1.67 54.03
CA ASN A 211 -4.24 -1.06 54.79
C ASN A 211 -4.46 0.39 54.34
N ALA A 212 -5.71 0.82 54.20
CA ALA A 212 -5.98 2.21 53.84
C ALA A 212 -5.63 3.15 55.00
N THR A 213 -5.19 4.35 54.64
CA THR A 213 -4.99 5.48 55.57
C THR A 213 -5.75 6.69 55.03
N THR A 214 -5.81 7.78 55.80
CA THR A 214 -6.42 9.05 55.35
C THR A 214 -5.69 9.68 54.16
N THR A 215 -4.49 9.20 53.81
CA THR A 215 -3.69 9.69 52.67
C THR A 215 -3.42 8.62 51.60
N GLN A 216 -3.84 7.36 51.80
CA GLN A 216 -3.56 6.26 50.89
C GLN A 216 -4.77 5.32 50.76
N LYS A 217 -5.19 5.05 49.51
CA LYS A 217 -6.26 4.07 49.23
C LYS A 217 -5.77 2.64 49.49
N GLY A 218 -6.58 1.82 50.15
CA GLY A 218 -6.24 0.45 50.53
C GLY A 218 -7.45 -0.35 51.03
N ILE A 219 -7.21 -1.50 51.67
CA ILE A 219 -8.26 -2.31 52.32
C ILE A 219 -8.56 -1.79 53.74
N VAL A 220 -9.84 -1.78 54.15
CA VAL A 220 -10.30 -1.29 55.47
C VAL A 220 -11.21 -2.33 56.12
N GLN A 221 -10.99 -2.61 57.41
CA GLN A 221 -11.88 -3.48 58.19
C GLN A 221 -13.09 -2.67 58.72
N LEU A 222 -14.29 -3.22 58.58
CA LEU A 222 -15.54 -2.58 59.02
C LEU A 222 -15.80 -2.81 60.52
N SER A 223 -16.27 -1.78 61.24
CA SER A 223 -16.65 -1.84 62.66
C SER A 223 -18.06 -1.31 62.89
N SER A 224 -18.84 -2.00 63.74
CA SER A 224 -20.20 -1.57 64.12
C SER A 224 -20.28 -0.94 65.51
N ALA A 225 -19.15 -0.59 66.12
CA ALA A 225 -19.13 0.12 67.41
C ALA A 225 -19.58 1.59 67.22
N THR A 226 -20.47 2.09 68.08
CA THR A 226 -21.01 3.46 68.02
C THR A 226 -20.12 4.50 68.73
N ASN A 227 -19.01 4.06 69.30
CA ASN A 227 -18.04 4.86 70.07
C ASN A 227 -16.58 4.53 69.70
N SER A 228 -16.32 3.99 68.49
CA SER A 228 -14.97 3.63 68.06
C SER A 228 -14.06 4.86 67.96
N THR A 229 -12.88 4.79 68.58
CA THR A 229 -11.81 5.79 68.44
C THR A 229 -10.75 5.38 67.40
N SER A 230 -10.93 4.24 66.72
CA SER A 230 -9.98 3.76 65.72
C SER A 230 -10.04 4.57 64.42
N GLU A 231 -8.88 5.02 63.96
CA GLU A 231 -8.69 5.70 62.67
C GLU A 231 -8.44 4.72 61.50
N THR A 232 -8.32 3.42 61.78
CA THR A 232 -8.02 2.37 60.77
C THR A 232 -9.23 1.48 60.44
N LEU A 233 -10.39 1.72 61.08
CA LEU A 233 -11.63 0.97 60.87
C LEU A 233 -12.72 1.90 60.32
N ALA A 234 -13.49 1.44 59.34
CA ALA A 234 -14.63 2.18 58.82
C ALA A 234 -15.92 1.82 59.58
N ALA A 235 -16.70 2.82 59.98
CA ALA A 235 -18.00 2.61 60.61
C ALA A 235 -18.99 1.96 59.63
N THR A 236 -19.70 0.92 60.06
CA THR A 236 -20.76 0.31 59.24
C THR A 236 -21.98 1.22 59.15
N PRO A 237 -22.82 1.07 58.11
CA PRO A 237 -24.12 1.74 58.04
C PRO A 237 -24.98 1.52 59.28
N LYS A 238 -24.84 0.36 59.95
CA LYS A 238 -25.51 0.05 61.22
C LYS A 238 -25.06 0.99 62.35
N ALA A 239 -23.75 1.22 62.51
CA ALA A 239 -23.23 2.14 63.52
C ALA A 239 -23.61 3.60 63.23
N VAL A 240 -23.52 4.02 61.96
CA VAL A 240 -23.91 5.38 61.54
C VAL A 240 -25.40 5.61 61.77
N LYS A 241 -26.26 4.64 61.40
CA LYS A 241 -27.70 4.76 61.63
C LYS A 241 -28.04 4.87 63.12
N ALA A 242 -27.41 4.08 63.98
CA ALA A 242 -27.62 4.14 65.42
C ALA A 242 -27.23 5.52 66.02
N VAL A 243 -26.12 6.11 65.57
CA VAL A 243 -25.71 7.48 66.01
C VAL A 243 -26.65 8.55 65.45
N MET A 244 -27.09 8.41 64.20
CA MET A 244 -28.01 9.34 63.56
C MET A 244 -29.39 9.35 64.24
N ASP A 245 -29.93 8.17 64.55
CA ASP A 245 -31.21 8.01 65.25
C ASP A 245 -31.17 8.64 66.65
N GLU A 246 -30.03 8.56 67.34
CA GLU A 246 -29.85 9.19 68.65
C GLU A 246 -29.65 10.72 68.56
N THR A 247 -28.99 11.20 67.51
CA THR A 247 -28.82 12.64 67.24
C THR A 247 -30.15 13.30 66.88
N ASN A 248 -31.01 12.61 66.12
CA ASN A 248 -32.32 13.11 65.70
C ASN A 248 -33.32 13.33 66.85
N LYS A 249 -33.04 12.82 68.07
CA LYS A 249 -33.86 13.09 69.26
C LYS A 249 -33.50 14.38 69.99
N LYS A 250 -32.43 15.07 69.61
CA LYS A 250 -31.92 16.27 70.30
C LYS A 250 -32.29 17.55 69.53
N ALA A 251 -32.67 18.62 70.25
CA ALA A 251 -32.90 19.94 69.65
C ALA A 251 -31.55 20.62 69.30
N PRO A 252 -31.49 21.46 68.24
CA PRO A 252 -30.28 22.20 67.87
C PRO A 252 -29.77 23.09 69.03
N LEU A 253 -28.44 23.10 69.25
CA LEU A 253 -27.82 23.83 70.37
C LEU A 253 -27.88 25.35 70.20
N ASN A 254 -27.85 25.84 68.95
CA ASN A 254 -28.03 27.25 68.60
C ASN A 254 -29.36 27.41 67.85
N SER A 255 -30.23 28.29 68.36
CA SER A 255 -31.54 28.61 67.74
C SER A 255 -32.42 27.38 67.46
N PRO A 256 -32.86 26.63 68.49
CA PRO A 256 -33.72 25.48 68.29
C PRO A 256 -35.04 25.89 67.63
N ALA A 257 -35.45 25.18 66.59
CA ALA A 257 -36.79 25.33 66.02
C ALA A 257 -37.81 24.75 67.00
N LEU A 258 -38.63 25.62 67.60
CA LEU A 258 -39.71 25.22 68.49
C LEU A 258 -40.93 24.80 67.64
N THR A 259 -41.08 23.50 67.39
CA THR A 259 -42.20 22.92 66.64
C THR A 259 -43.19 22.22 67.59
N GLY A 260 -44.48 22.16 67.24
CA GLY A 260 -45.57 21.76 68.14
C GLY A 260 -46.23 22.94 68.86
N THR A 261 -46.71 22.76 70.10
CA THR A 261 -47.24 23.80 70.99
C THR A 261 -46.27 24.09 72.16
N PRO A 262 -45.15 24.78 71.91
CA PRO A 262 -44.20 25.16 72.97
C PRO A 262 -44.88 26.13 73.95
N THR A 263 -44.84 25.84 75.25
CA THR A 263 -45.40 26.70 76.29
C THR A 263 -44.33 27.64 76.85
N THR A 264 -44.66 28.93 76.95
CA THR A 264 -43.81 30.00 77.50
C THR A 264 -44.69 30.99 78.30
N PRO A 265 -44.23 31.55 79.44
CA PRO A 265 -45.01 32.52 80.23
C PRO A 265 -45.28 33.86 79.49
N THR A 266 -46.45 34.48 79.69
CA THR A 266 -46.78 35.81 79.11
C THR A 266 -46.13 36.95 79.90
N ALA A 267 -45.44 37.85 79.19
CA ALA A 267 -44.73 38.99 79.77
C ALA A 267 -45.63 40.23 80.01
N PRO A 268 -45.34 41.09 81.01
CA PRO A 268 -46.04 42.36 81.24
C PRO A 268 -45.85 43.40 80.11
N GLN A 269 -46.81 44.33 79.93
CA GLN A 269 -46.75 45.40 78.92
C GLN A 269 -45.53 46.32 79.16
N GLY A 270 -44.74 46.57 78.11
CA GLY A 270 -43.47 47.31 78.19
C GLY A 270 -42.20 46.46 78.36
N THR A 271 -42.32 45.13 78.42
CA THR A 271 -41.15 44.23 78.47
C THR A 271 -40.32 44.28 77.18
N ASN A 272 -38.99 44.43 77.30
CA ASN A 272 -38.06 44.56 76.17
C ASN A 272 -36.78 43.68 76.30
N SER A 273 -36.91 42.48 76.87
CA SER A 273 -35.80 41.51 76.96
C SER A 273 -35.78 40.52 75.79
N THR A 274 -34.80 39.60 75.78
CA THR A 274 -34.64 38.57 74.74
C THR A 274 -35.53 37.34 74.92
N GLN A 275 -36.55 37.40 75.78
CA GLN A 275 -37.52 36.30 75.96
C GLN A 275 -38.43 36.18 74.72
N ILE A 276 -38.88 34.96 74.42
CA ILE A 276 -39.89 34.72 73.38
C ILE A 276 -41.22 35.36 73.80
N ALA A 277 -41.71 36.34 73.03
CA ALA A 277 -43.01 36.98 73.26
C ALA A 277 -44.17 36.01 72.97
N SER A 278 -45.14 35.94 73.87
CA SER A 278 -46.38 35.18 73.63
C SER A 278 -47.32 35.96 72.71
N THR A 279 -48.24 35.27 72.02
CA THR A 279 -49.22 35.90 71.12
C THR A 279 -50.11 36.93 71.81
N ALA A 280 -50.36 36.75 73.11
CA ALA A 280 -51.10 37.70 73.94
C ALA A 280 -50.40 39.07 74.05
N PHE A 281 -49.06 39.11 74.01
CA PHE A 281 -48.29 40.36 74.11
C PHE A 281 -48.33 41.19 72.81
N VAL A 282 -48.24 40.54 71.63
CA VAL A 282 -48.14 41.23 70.32
C VAL A 282 -49.46 41.89 69.89
N MET A 283 -50.60 41.23 70.12
CA MET A 283 -51.93 41.77 69.79
C MET A 283 -52.18 43.13 70.47
N ALA A 284 -51.70 43.30 71.70
CA ALA A 284 -51.85 44.55 72.45
C ALA A 284 -51.05 45.73 71.85
N ALA A 285 -49.95 45.47 71.13
CA ALA A 285 -49.08 46.51 70.56
C ALA A 285 -49.58 47.05 69.21
N ILE A 286 -50.16 46.19 68.36
CA ILE A 286 -50.56 46.54 66.99
C ILE A 286 -51.78 47.46 66.95
N ALA A 287 -52.71 47.31 67.90
CA ALA A 287 -53.90 48.16 67.97
C ALA A 287 -53.59 49.66 68.17
N ALA A 288 -52.41 50.02 68.68
CA ALA A 288 -52.04 51.42 68.95
C ALA A 288 -51.47 52.18 67.73
N LEU A 289 -51.05 51.50 66.65
CA LEU A 289 -50.32 52.12 65.53
C LEU A 289 -51.21 52.54 64.33
N VAL A 290 -52.37 51.91 64.17
CA VAL A 290 -53.20 51.99 62.95
C VAL A 290 -54.03 53.29 62.84
N ASP A 291 -54.16 54.09 63.89
CA ASP A 291 -55.06 55.27 63.92
C ASP A 291 -54.47 56.59 63.36
N SER A 292 -53.45 56.62 62.48
CA SER A 292 -52.70 57.88 62.18
C SER A 292 -52.37 58.35 60.71
N SER A 293 -53.18 58.11 59.66
CA SER A 293 -53.08 58.84 58.33
C SER A 293 -54.29 58.64 57.37
N PRO A 294 -54.62 59.46 56.28
CA PRO A 294 -53.87 60.51 55.49
C PRO A 294 -54.66 61.74 54.86
N ASP A 295 -54.03 62.60 54.00
CA ASP A 295 -54.58 63.42 52.85
C ASP A 295 -53.49 64.18 52.01
N ALA A 296 -53.74 64.58 50.74
CA ALA A 296 -52.77 65.05 49.73
C ALA A 296 -53.17 66.37 48.97
N LEU A 297 -52.45 67.52 49.03
CA LEU A 297 -52.69 68.72 48.15
C LEU A 297 -51.70 69.95 48.18
N ASN A 298 -50.39 69.88 47.88
CA ASN A 298 -49.47 71.07 47.98
C ASN A 298 -48.52 71.40 46.78
N THR A 299 -48.87 71.24 45.49
CA THR A 299 -47.92 71.56 44.37
C THR A 299 -48.42 72.49 43.25
N LEU A 300 -49.71 72.80 43.14
CA LEU A 300 -50.23 73.69 42.07
C LEU A 300 -50.11 75.19 42.37
N SER A 301 -49.90 75.57 43.64
CA SER A 301 -49.87 76.98 44.06
C SER A 301 -48.58 77.72 43.69
N GLU A 302 -47.48 77.02 43.41
CA GLU A 302 -46.16 77.64 43.21
C GLU A 302 -45.93 78.14 41.77
N LEU A 303 -46.57 77.53 40.76
CA LEU A 303 -46.40 77.88 39.34
C LEU A 303 -47.09 79.18 38.92
N ALA A 304 -48.22 79.52 39.55
CA ALA A 304 -48.98 80.73 39.21
C ALA A 304 -48.26 82.04 39.63
N ALA A 305 -47.37 81.99 40.64
CA ALA A 305 -46.66 83.18 41.13
C ALA A 305 -45.46 83.60 40.25
N ALA A 306 -44.87 82.68 39.47
CA ALA A 306 -43.61 82.94 38.75
C ALA A 306 -43.76 83.75 37.45
N LEU A 307 -44.98 83.87 36.89
CA LEU A 307 -45.25 84.55 35.60
C LEU A 307 -45.89 85.93 35.75
N GLY A 308 -45.85 86.51 36.96
CA GLY A 308 -46.22 87.92 37.19
C GLY A 308 -47.70 88.26 36.97
N ASN A 309 -48.56 87.27 36.71
CA ASN A 309 -50.00 87.44 36.49
C ASN A 309 -50.38 88.45 35.38
N ASP A 310 -49.58 88.61 34.31
CA ASP A 310 -49.88 89.53 33.18
C ASP A 310 -50.68 88.84 32.04
N PRO A 311 -51.91 89.30 31.72
CA PRO A 311 -52.73 88.72 30.64
C PRO A 311 -52.29 89.02 29.20
N ASN A 312 -51.42 90.00 28.91
CA ASN A 312 -51.17 90.50 27.54
C ASN A 312 -49.69 90.57 27.09
N PHE A 313 -48.82 89.79 27.74
CA PHE A 313 -47.36 89.78 27.55
C PHE A 313 -46.84 89.78 26.09
N ALA A 314 -47.51 89.10 25.15
CA ALA A 314 -47.04 88.91 23.78
C ALA A 314 -47.03 90.21 22.92
N THR A 315 -47.97 91.13 23.16
CA THR A 315 -48.13 92.34 22.34
C THR A 315 -47.04 93.36 22.65
N THR A 316 -46.62 93.44 23.92
CA THR A 316 -45.60 94.37 24.41
C THR A 316 -44.23 94.11 23.76
N MET A 317 -43.88 92.85 23.50
CA MET A 317 -42.58 92.50 22.91
C MET A 317 -42.48 92.77 21.40
N THR A 318 -43.56 92.64 20.66
CA THR A 318 -43.53 92.74 19.19
C THR A 318 -43.27 94.17 18.68
N ASN A 319 -43.77 95.19 19.39
CA ASN A 319 -43.65 96.59 18.95
C ASN A 319 -42.24 97.19 19.13
N ALA A 320 -41.40 96.63 20.01
CA ALA A 320 -40.05 97.15 20.26
C ALA A 320 -39.03 96.80 19.16
N LEU A 321 -39.31 95.77 18.32
CA LEU A 321 -38.33 95.20 17.39
C LEU A 321 -38.42 95.72 15.93
N ALA A 322 -39.47 96.42 15.52
CA ALA A 322 -39.75 96.67 14.09
C ALA A 322 -39.02 97.87 13.43
N GLY A 323 -38.23 98.67 14.15
CA GLY A 323 -37.73 99.98 13.68
C GLY A 323 -36.25 100.12 13.29
N LYS A 324 -35.49 99.05 13.01
CA LYS A 324 -34.02 99.12 12.76
C LYS A 324 -33.59 98.41 11.47
N GLN A 325 -32.77 99.07 10.62
CA GLN A 325 -32.02 98.42 9.54
C GLN A 325 -31.10 97.36 10.17
N PRO A 326 -31.06 96.12 9.66
CA PRO A 326 -30.15 95.11 10.18
C PRO A 326 -28.73 95.64 10.08
N LYS A 327 -28.03 95.64 11.21
CA LYS A 327 -26.60 95.94 11.24
C LYS A 327 -25.89 94.82 10.47
N ASP A 328 -25.60 95.06 9.20
CA ASP A 328 -24.75 94.19 8.39
C ASP A 328 -23.31 94.67 8.49
N ALA A 329 -22.50 93.83 9.12
CA ALA A 329 -21.15 94.21 9.43
C ALA A 329 -20.24 94.16 8.17
N THR A 330 -20.62 93.41 7.13
CA THR A 330 -19.87 93.28 5.87
C THR A 330 -19.91 94.56 5.05
N LEU A 331 -21.10 95.14 4.87
CA LEU A 331 -21.26 96.43 4.18
C LEU A 331 -20.52 97.58 4.88
N THR A 332 -20.47 97.53 6.22
CA THR A 332 -19.73 98.52 7.02
C THR A 332 -18.24 98.44 6.74
N ALA A 333 -17.69 97.23 6.62
CA ALA A 333 -16.26 97.01 6.39
C ALA A 333 -15.78 97.50 5.02
N LEU A 334 -16.56 97.26 3.96
CA LEU A 334 -16.19 97.65 2.60
C LEU A 334 -16.17 99.17 2.41
N ALA A 335 -17.16 99.87 2.98
CA ALA A 335 -17.25 101.32 2.91
C ALA A 335 -16.10 102.04 3.66
N GLY A 336 -15.45 101.36 4.61
CA GLY A 336 -14.34 101.89 5.40
C GLY A 336 -12.95 101.82 4.73
N LEU A 337 -12.83 101.25 3.52
CA LEU A 337 -11.54 101.12 2.83
C LEU A 337 -11.05 102.46 2.24
N VAL A 338 -9.75 102.74 2.35
CA VAL A 338 -9.11 103.95 1.80
C VAL A 338 -8.86 103.79 0.29
N THR A 339 -9.36 104.70 -0.55
CA THR A 339 -9.12 104.65 -1.99
C THR A 339 -7.63 104.80 -2.34
N ALA A 340 -7.10 103.88 -3.14
CA ALA A 340 -5.69 103.89 -3.57
C ALA A 340 -5.51 103.18 -4.92
N ALA A 341 -4.57 103.70 -5.74
CA ALA A 341 -4.22 103.10 -7.03
C ALA A 341 -3.51 101.74 -6.84
N ASP A 342 -3.68 100.84 -7.80
CA ASP A 342 -3.08 99.50 -7.79
C ASP A 342 -3.40 98.68 -6.53
N ARG A 343 -4.62 98.83 -6.00
CA ARG A 343 -5.12 98.07 -4.84
C ARG A 343 -6.36 97.26 -5.21
N PHE A 344 -6.45 96.06 -4.64
CA PHE A 344 -7.61 95.18 -4.75
C PHE A 344 -8.29 95.03 -3.38
N PRO A 345 -9.57 95.43 -3.23
CA PRO A 345 -10.36 95.17 -2.03
C PRO A 345 -10.58 93.68 -1.81
N TYR A 346 -10.34 93.19 -0.59
CA TYR A 346 -10.63 91.81 -0.19
C TYR A 346 -11.01 91.74 1.29
N PHE A 347 -11.66 90.66 1.71
CA PHE A 347 -11.99 90.45 3.12
C PHE A 347 -10.90 89.64 3.82
N THR A 348 -10.45 90.08 5.00
CA THR A 348 -9.49 89.37 5.86
C THR A 348 -10.17 88.57 6.97
N GLY A 349 -11.48 88.70 7.11
CA GLY A 349 -12.35 87.98 8.05
C GLY A 349 -13.81 88.31 7.77
N ASN A 350 -14.75 87.63 8.44
CA ASN A 350 -16.16 88.04 8.41
C ASN A 350 -16.25 89.51 8.79
N ASP A 351 -16.86 90.31 7.92
CA ASP A 351 -17.10 91.72 8.20
C ASP A 351 -15.81 92.56 8.42
N VAL A 352 -14.68 92.13 7.85
CA VAL A 352 -13.42 92.89 7.88
C VAL A 352 -12.82 92.93 6.47
N ALA A 353 -12.71 94.13 5.91
CA ALA A 353 -12.13 94.36 4.60
C ALA A 353 -10.75 95.02 4.69
N SER A 354 -9.87 94.69 3.76
CA SER A 354 -8.54 95.31 3.60
C SER A 354 -8.21 95.48 2.11
N LEU A 355 -7.07 96.11 1.83
CA LEU A 355 -6.55 96.34 0.48
C LEU A 355 -5.24 95.59 0.30
N ALA A 356 -5.17 94.75 -0.73
CA ALA A 356 -3.93 94.11 -1.16
C ALA A 356 -3.31 94.91 -2.31
N THR A 357 -1.99 94.99 -2.36
CA THR A 357 -1.26 95.53 -3.52
C THR A 357 -1.47 94.61 -4.72
N LEU A 358 -1.95 95.15 -5.83
CA LEU A 358 -2.07 94.45 -7.09
C LEU A 358 -0.83 94.73 -7.94
N THR A 359 0.05 93.74 -8.08
CA THR A 359 1.30 93.88 -8.85
C THR A 359 1.03 94.15 -10.33
N GLU A 360 2.04 94.64 -11.05
CA GLU A 360 1.96 94.83 -12.51
C GLU A 360 1.59 93.53 -13.22
N VAL A 361 2.22 92.40 -12.86
CA VAL A 361 1.87 91.05 -13.34
C VAL A 361 0.39 90.71 -13.06
N GLY A 362 -0.11 91.03 -11.87
CA GLY A 362 -1.51 90.80 -11.50
C GLY A 362 -2.48 91.66 -12.31
N ARG A 363 -2.15 92.93 -12.55
CA ARG A 363 -2.92 93.83 -13.42
C ARG A 363 -2.89 93.36 -14.87
N ASP A 364 -1.73 92.93 -15.37
CA ASP A 364 -1.57 92.43 -16.73
C ASP A 364 -2.42 91.19 -17.00
N ILE A 365 -2.50 90.27 -16.03
CA ILE A 365 -3.34 89.08 -16.10
C ILE A 365 -4.83 89.49 -16.07
N LEU A 366 -5.23 90.39 -15.17
CA LEU A 366 -6.62 90.87 -15.06
C LEU A 366 -7.06 91.72 -16.27
N ALA A 367 -6.13 92.38 -16.93
CA ALA A 367 -6.38 93.16 -18.14
C ALA A 367 -6.50 92.30 -19.41
N LYS A 368 -6.12 91.01 -19.36
CA LYS A 368 -6.31 90.11 -20.51
C LYS A 368 -7.80 89.83 -20.69
N SER A 369 -8.31 90.20 -21.85
CA SER A 369 -9.71 89.98 -22.23
C SER A 369 -10.04 88.53 -22.61
N THR A 370 -9.03 87.67 -22.75
CA THR A 370 -9.20 86.26 -23.13
C THR A 370 -8.26 85.34 -22.36
N VAL A 371 -8.68 84.08 -22.18
CA VAL A 371 -7.87 83.02 -21.60
C VAL A 371 -6.59 82.76 -22.41
N ALA A 372 -6.67 82.85 -23.75
CA ALA A 372 -5.53 82.64 -24.64
C ALA A 372 -4.40 83.66 -24.41
N ALA A 373 -4.74 84.94 -24.24
CA ALA A 373 -3.77 85.99 -23.96
C ALA A 373 -3.10 85.84 -22.57
N VAL A 374 -3.79 85.23 -21.59
CA VAL A 374 -3.19 84.87 -20.30
C VAL A 374 -2.21 83.70 -20.46
N ILE A 375 -2.60 82.66 -21.19
CA ILE A 375 -1.75 81.47 -21.45
C ILE A 375 -0.46 81.87 -22.18
N GLU A 376 -0.56 82.76 -23.16
CA GLU A 376 0.59 83.30 -23.90
C GLU A 376 1.51 84.13 -22.99
N TYR A 377 0.96 85.04 -22.19
CA TYR A 377 1.73 85.85 -21.24
C TYR A 377 2.49 85.00 -20.20
N LEU A 378 1.91 83.87 -19.79
CA LEU A 378 2.55 82.91 -18.87
C LEU A 378 3.53 81.94 -19.56
N GLY A 379 3.66 81.99 -20.90
CA GLY A 379 4.52 81.09 -21.66
C GLY A 379 4.04 79.63 -21.71
N LEU A 380 2.76 79.37 -21.43
CA LEU A 380 2.21 78.01 -21.28
C LEU A 380 1.72 77.38 -22.59
N GLN A 381 1.88 78.07 -23.73
CA GLN A 381 1.32 77.63 -25.01
C GLN A 381 1.83 76.24 -25.44
N GLU A 382 3.14 75.99 -25.34
CA GLU A 382 3.72 74.70 -25.71
C GLU A 382 3.30 73.59 -24.73
N THR A 383 3.23 73.90 -23.43
CA THR A 383 2.73 72.97 -22.40
C THR A 383 1.28 72.55 -22.68
N VAL A 384 0.41 73.51 -23.06
CA VAL A 384 -0.98 73.24 -23.42
C VAL A 384 -1.07 72.38 -24.69
N ASN A 385 -0.26 72.67 -25.70
CA ASN A 385 -0.21 71.90 -26.94
C ASN A 385 0.25 70.45 -26.70
N GLN A 386 1.30 70.25 -25.91
CA GLN A 386 1.78 68.91 -25.54
C GLN A 386 0.75 68.15 -24.68
N ALA A 387 0.07 68.84 -23.75
CA ALA A 387 -1.00 68.24 -22.95
C ALA A 387 -2.21 67.81 -23.80
N SER A 388 -2.50 68.52 -24.90
CA SER A 388 -3.59 68.16 -25.81
C SER A 388 -3.35 66.87 -26.61
N GLY A 389 -2.09 66.50 -26.85
CA GLY A 389 -1.71 65.27 -27.57
C GLY A 389 -1.36 64.09 -26.67
N ALA A 390 -1.35 64.28 -25.35
CA ALA A 390 -0.99 63.25 -24.38
C ALA A 390 -2.16 62.28 -24.11
N LEU A 391 -1.83 61.01 -23.85
CA LEU A 391 -2.83 60.02 -23.44
C LEU A 391 -3.44 60.41 -22.09
N GLN A 392 -4.77 60.42 -22.02
CA GLN A 392 -5.50 60.76 -20.81
C GLN A 392 -5.51 59.58 -19.84
N LYS A 393 -4.81 59.71 -18.70
CA LYS A 393 -4.78 58.67 -17.64
C LYS A 393 -6.18 58.18 -17.25
N LYS A 394 -7.16 59.07 -17.14
CA LYS A 394 -8.56 58.75 -16.79
C LYS A 394 -9.30 57.92 -17.85
N GLN A 395 -8.83 57.94 -19.10
CA GLN A 395 -9.42 57.19 -20.21
C GLN A 395 -8.77 55.82 -20.39
N ASN A 396 -7.67 55.53 -19.69
CA ASN A 396 -7.00 54.24 -19.66
C ASN A 396 -6.78 53.63 -21.07
N GLY A 397 -6.38 54.46 -22.04
CA GLY A 397 -6.11 54.05 -23.43
C GLY A 397 -7.33 54.05 -24.36
N ALA A 398 -8.51 54.49 -23.92
CA ALA A 398 -9.69 54.62 -24.79
C ALA A 398 -9.46 55.63 -25.93
N ASP A 399 -8.64 56.64 -25.69
CA ASP A 399 -8.22 57.71 -26.60
C ASP A 399 -7.15 57.32 -27.62
N ILE A 400 -6.60 56.11 -27.55
CA ILE A 400 -5.65 55.60 -28.54
C ILE A 400 -6.36 55.42 -29.90
N PRO A 401 -5.98 56.18 -30.95
CA PRO A 401 -6.45 55.95 -32.31
C PRO A 401 -5.79 54.68 -32.84
N GLY A 402 -6.56 53.78 -33.45
CA GLY A 402 -6.02 52.54 -34.03
C GLY A 402 -5.34 51.64 -32.99
N LYS A 403 -6.07 51.21 -31.96
CA LYS A 403 -5.58 50.34 -30.87
C LYS A 403 -4.82 49.09 -31.35
N ASP A 404 -5.21 48.54 -32.49
CA ASP A 404 -4.54 47.44 -33.18
C ASP A 404 -3.08 47.77 -33.52
N THR A 405 -2.88 48.86 -34.26
CA THR A 405 -1.56 49.36 -34.66
C THR A 405 -0.75 49.81 -33.46
N PHE A 406 -1.38 50.44 -32.47
CA PHE A 406 -0.71 50.78 -31.21
C PHE A 406 -0.17 49.53 -30.51
N THR A 407 -1.00 48.51 -30.30
CA THR A 407 -0.61 47.23 -29.67
C THR A 407 0.55 46.57 -30.43
N LYS A 408 0.50 46.60 -31.78
CA LYS A 408 1.58 46.11 -32.64
C LYS A 408 2.89 46.89 -32.43
N ASN A 409 2.85 48.22 -32.43
CA ASN A 409 4.03 49.08 -32.35
C ASN A 409 4.74 48.99 -30.99
N ILE A 410 3.98 48.86 -29.89
CA ILE A 410 4.56 48.76 -28.54
C ILE A 410 4.98 47.32 -28.18
N GLY A 411 4.71 46.34 -29.05
CA GLY A 411 5.03 44.94 -28.78
C GLY A 411 4.15 44.27 -27.73
N ALA A 412 2.98 44.84 -27.42
CA ALA A 412 2.06 44.27 -26.44
C ALA A 412 1.33 43.05 -27.03
N CYS A 413 0.98 42.11 -26.15
CA CYS A 413 0.21 40.93 -26.54
C CYS A 413 -1.18 41.34 -27.03
N ARG A 414 -1.56 40.88 -28.22
CA ARG A 414 -2.96 40.92 -28.65
C ARG A 414 -3.70 39.67 -28.17
N ALA A 415 -4.47 39.81 -27.10
CA ALA A 415 -5.33 38.74 -26.59
C ALA A 415 -6.72 38.78 -27.23
N TYR A 416 -7.15 37.70 -27.86
CA TYR A 416 -8.54 37.48 -28.26
C TYR A 416 -9.34 36.78 -27.15
N SER A 417 -10.68 36.92 -27.23
CA SER A 417 -11.68 36.36 -26.28
C SER A 417 -11.28 35.04 -25.62
N ALA A 418 -11.64 34.86 -24.34
CA ALA A 418 -11.40 33.64 -23.57
C ALA A 418 -12.22 32.41 -24.04
N TRP A 419 -13.04 32.55 -25.09
CA TRP A 419 -14.03 31.57 -25.53
C TRP A 419 -14.12 31.46 -27.07
N LEU A 420 -12.97 31.39 -27.75
CA LEU A 420 -12.94 31.34 -29.21
C LEU A 420 -13.21 29.92 -29.74
N ASN A 421 -14.07 29.75 -30.73
CA ASN A 421 -14.23 28.46 -31.43
C ASN A 421 -13.10 28.29 -32.44
N ILE A 422 -12.12 27.45 -32.14
CA ILE A 422 -10.94 27.24 -32.99
C ILE A 422 -11.26 26.20 -34.05
N GLY A 423 -11.74 26.69 -35.19
CA GLY A 423 -12.09 25.88 -36.38
C GLY A 423 -13.56 25.46 -36.47
N GLY A 424 -14.38 25.74 -35.45
CA GLY A 424 -15.85 25.72 -35.54
C GLY A 424 -16.52 24.35 -35.53
N ASP A 425 -15.75 23.26 -35.54
CA ASP A 425 -16.23 21.88 -35.41
C ASP A 425 -15.15 20.99 -34.73
N SER A 426 -15.44 19.70 -34.50
CA SER A 426 -14.54 18.74 -33.83
C SER A 426 -13.66 17.88 -34.76
N GLN A 427 -13.55 18.22 -36.04
CA GLN A 427 -12.71 17.48 -36.99
C GLN A 427 -11.22 17.74 -36.74
N THR A 428 -10.37 16.97 -37.43
CA THR A 428 -8.92 17.08 -37.30
C THR A 428 -8.37 18.17 -38.23
N TRP A 429 -7.22 18.74 -37.82
CA TRP A 429 -6.41 19.64 -38.64
C TRP A 429 -4.99 19.10 -38.79
N THR A 430 -4.38 19.40 -39.93
CA THR A 430 -2.92 19.38 -40.07
C THR A 430 -2.33 20.64 -39.45
N THR A 431 -1.04 20.59 -39.13
CA THR A 431 -0.27 21.74 -38.64
C THR A 431 -0.35 22.91 -39.64
N ALA A 432 -0.30 22.61 -40.94
CA ALA A 432 -0.46 23.62 -41.98
C ALA A 432 -1.84 24.31 -41.95
N GLN A 433 -2.93 23.54 -41.79
CA GLN A 433 -4.29 24.09 -41.68
C GLN A 433 -4.46 24.96 -40.43
N PHE A 434 -3.89 24.54 -39.30
CA PHE A 434 -3.90 25.33 -38.07
C PHE A 434 -3.16 26.66 -38.23
N ILE A 435 -1.98 26.63 -38.87
CA ILE A 435 -1.20 27.85 -39.13
C ILE A 435 -1.95 28.78 -40.09
N SER A 436 -2.57 28.26 -41.16
CA SER A 436 -3.40 29.07 -42.06
C SER A 436 -4.60 29.70 -41.34
N TRP A 437 -5.20 28.98 -40.38
CA TRP A 437 -6.24 29.55 -39.53
C TRP A 437 -5.69 30.69 -38.66
N LEU A 438 -4.53 30.52 -38.01
CA LEU A 438 -3.88 31.59 -37.24
C LEU A 438 -3.58 32.83 -38.10
N GLU A 439 -3.14 32.62 -39.33
CA GLU A 439 -2.91 33.68 -40.31
C GLU A 439 -4.20 34.45 -40.65
N SER A 440 -5.31 33.74 -40.85
CA SER A 440 -6.63 34.36 -41.04
C SER A 440 -7.12 35.18 -39.84
N GLN A 441 -6.65 34.85 -38.63
CA GLN A 441 -6.93 35.61 -37.41
C GLN A 441 -5.98 36.79 -37.19
N GLY A 442 -5.04 37.01 -38.12
CA GLY A 442 -4.03 38.07 -38.02
C GLY A 442 -2.94 37.80 -36.98
N ALA A 443 -2.75 36.54 -36.54
CA ALA A 443 -1.80 36.21 -35.49
C ALA A 443 -0.36 36.64 -35.82
N PHE A 444 0.02 36.53 -37.10
CA PHE A 444 1.35 36.90 -37.59
C PHE A 444 1.52 38.39 -37.91
N ASN A 445 0.48 39.21 -37.70
CA ASN A 445 0.54 40.67 -37.88
C ASN A 445 1.01 41.40 -36.62
N HIS A 446 1.13 40.69 -35.49
CA HIS A 446 1.60 41.19 -34.21
C HIS A 446 2.85 40.42 -33.76
N PRO A 447 3.79 41.06 -33.04
CA PRO A 447 4.95 40.36 -32.50
C PRO A 447 4.57 39.31 -31.43
N TYR A 448 3.43 39.50 -30.76
CA TYR A 448 2.85 38.52 -29.84
C TYR A 448 1.31 38.55 -29.92
N TRP A 449 0.72 37.39 -30.20
CA TRP A 449 -0.72 37.17 -30.29
C TRP A 449 -1.12 35.96 -29.44
N MET A 450 -2.28 36.01 -28.79
CA MET A 450 -2.79 34.86 -28.06
C MET A 450 -4.31 34.73 -28.14
N CYS A 451 -4.81 33.51 -27.98
CA CYS A 451 -6.22 33.24 -27.75
C CYS A 451 -6.42 32.05 -26.82
N LYS A 452 -7.65 31.88 -26.35
CA LYS A 452 -8.07 30.67 -25.63
C LYS A 452 -9.27 30.04 -26.34
N GLY A 453 -9.16 28.75 -26.64
CA GLY A 453 -10.24 27.96 -27.20
C GLY A 453 -11.40 27.81 -26.22
N SER A 454 -12.62 27.80 -26.74
CA SER A 454 -13.83 27.53 -25.94
C SER A 454 -13.80 26.10 -25.38
N TRP A 455 -14.51 25.85 -24.28
CA TRP A 455 -14.63 24.51 -23.70
C TRP A 455 -15.52 23.55 -24.52
N ALA A 456 -16.20 24.04 -25.56
CA ALA A 456 -17.05 23.24 -26.41
C ALA A 456 -16.21 22.35 -27.33
N TYR A 457 -15.96 21.11 -26.93
CA TYR A 457 -15.21 20.13 -27.73
C TYR A 457 -15.76 19.99 -29.17
N ALA A 458 -17.07 20.10 -29.34
CA ALA A 458 -17.75 20.03 -30.64
C ALA A 458 -17.37 21.18 -31.59
N ASN A 459 -16.80 22.29 -31.09
CA ASN A 459 -16.54 23.51 -31.84
C ASN A 459 -15.03 23.79 -32.04
N ASN A 460 -14.16 22.88 -31.57
CA ASN A 460 -12.71 23.07 -31.60
C ASN A 460 -12.00 21.86 -32.21
N LYS A 461 -11.06 22.13 -33.11
CA LYS A 461 -10.32 21.13 -33.86
C LYS A 461 -9.26 20.42 -33.01
N VAL A 462 -8.78 19.29 -33.53
CA VAL A 462 -7.64 18.53 -32.97
C VAL A 462 -6.52 18.44 -34.01
N ILE A 463 -5.30 18.86 -33.67
CA ILE A 463 -4.13 18.76 -34.55
C ILE A 463 -3.49 17.38 -34.38
N THR A 464 -3.29 16.63 -35.46
CA THR A 464 -2.90 15.21 -35.38
C THR A 464 -1.58 14.84 -36.05
N ASP A 465 -0.97 15.73 -36.82
CA ASP A 465 0.29 15.48 -37.57
C ASP A 465 1.55 15.98 -36.84
N THR A 466 1.46 16.18 -35.52
CA THR A 466 2.53 16.84 -34.75
C THR A 466 3.77 15.96 -34.52
N GLY A 467 3.64 14.63 -34.62
CA GLY A 467 4.69 13.67 -34.29
C GLY A 467 5.02 13.55 -32.79
N CYS A 468 4.49 14.44 -31.94
CA CYS A 468 4.68 14.42 -30.48
C CYS A 468 3.37 14.35 -29.69
N GLY A 469 2.28 13.95 -30.34
CA GLY A 469 0.95 13.70 -29.76
C GLY A 469 -0.11 14.70 -30.22
N ASN A 470 -1.38 14.26 -30.24
CA ASN A 470 -2.48 15.07 -30.71
C ASN A 470 -2.73 16.28 -29.80
N ILE A 471 -3.04 17.44 -30.39
CA ILE A 471 -3.31 18.69 -29.67
C ILE A 471 -4.80 19.02 -29.82
N CYS A 472 -5.58 18.82 -28.76
CA CYS A 472 -6.97 19.29 -28.74
C CYS A 472 -7.02 20.78 -28.39
N LEU A 473 -7.68 21.59 -29.24
CA LEU A 473 -7.72 23.04 -29.09
C LEU A 473 -8.86 23.52 -28.17
N ALA A 474 -9.78 22.63 -27.79
CA ALA A 474 -10.83 22.94 -26.81
C ALA A 474 -10.21 23.30 -25.46
N GLY A 475 -10.54 24.48 -24.94
CA GLY A 475 -9.98 24.99 -23.68
C GLY A 475 -8.47 25.30 -23.71
N ALA A 476 -7.77 25.05 -24.83
CA ALA A 476 -6.34 25.27 -24.95
C ALA A 476 -6.01 26.75 -25.05
N VAL A 477 -4.85 27.15 -24.52
CA VAL A 477 -4.28 28.48 -24.74
C VAL A 477 -3.32 28.37 -25.91
N VAL A 478 -3.49 29.23 -26.91
CA VAL A 478 -2.62 29.32 -28.09
C VAL A 478 -1.90 30.65 -28.05
N GLU A 479 -0.58 30.61 -28.15
CA GLU A 479 0.30 31.76 -28.18
C GLU A 479 1.14 31.72 -29.46
N VAL A 480 1.21 32.83 -30.17
CA VAL A 480 1.98 33.00 -31.39
C VAL A 480 2.94 34.15 -31.20
N ILE A 481 4.23 33.88 -31.32
CA ILE A 481 5.31 34.84 -31.11
C ILE A 481 6.11 34.92 -32.42
N GLY A 482 6.33 36.13 -32.90
CA GLY A 482 7.02 36.39 -34.18
C GLY A 482 6.08 36.54 -35.37
N THR A 483 6.61 36.35 -36.57
CA THR A 483 5.92 36.59 -37.85
C THR A 483 5.84 35.31 -38.69
N ARG A 484 5.16 35.36 -39.84
CA ARG A 484 4.96 34.17 -40.69
C ARG A 484 6.27 33.51 -41.17
N GLY A 485 7.35 34.28 -41.30
CA GLY A 485 8.68 33.77 -41.69
C GLY A 485 9.56 33.32 -40.51
N ALA A 486 9.21 33.71 -39.28
CA ALA A 486 9.93 33.36 -38.06
C ALA A 486 8.95 33.31 -36.89
N MET A 487 8.38 32.12 -36.63
CA MET A 487 7.33 31.92 -35.64
C MET A 487 7.73 30.90 -34.58
N THR A 488 7.24 31.16 -33.37
CA THR A 488 7.07 30.18 -32.32
C THR A 488 5.59 30.13 -31.95
N ILE A 489 4.97 28.95 -32.03
CA ILE A 489 3.60 28.73 -31.59
C ILE A 489 3.64 27.83 -30.36
N ARG A 490 3.07 28.29 -29.25
CA ARG A 490 2.88 27.47 -28.04
C ARG A 490 1.41 27.16 -27.84
N VAL A 491 1.12 25.89 -27.58
CA VAL A 491 -0.23 25.44 -27.24
C VAL A 491 -0.19 24.75 -25.89
N THR A 492 -0.88 25.31 -24.92
CA THR A 492 -1.03 24.72 -23.58
C THR A 492 -2.39 24.06 -23.48
N THR A 493 -2.41 22.73 -23.37
CA THR A 493 -3.63 21.94 -23.32
C THR A 493 -4.21 21.90 -21.90
N PRO A 494 -5.55 21.85 -21.76
CA PRO A 494 -6.21 21.75 -20.46
C PRO A 494 -5.92 20.41 -19.76
N SER A 495 -6.37 20.29 -18.51
CA SER A 495 -6.26 19.05 -17.72
C SER A 495 -7.16 17.90 -18.21
N THR A 496 -8.14 18.19 -19.08
CA THR A 496 -9.11 17.23 -19.65
C THR A 496 -9.31 17.46 -21.14
N SER A 497 -9.41 16.39 -21.92
CA SER A 497 -9.61 16.43 -23.38
C SER A 497 -10.58 15.33 -23.81
N SER A 498 -11.34 15.57 -24.89
CA SER A 498 -11.97 14.51 -25.69
C SER A 498 -11.14 14.26 -26.96
N GLY A 499 -11.46 13.22 -27.73
CA GLY A 499 -10.90 13.01 -29.08
C GLY A 499 -9.40 12.64 -29.15
N GLY A 500 -8.83 12.10 -28.07
CA GLY A 500 -7.45 11.60 -28.06
C GLY A 500 -6.35 12.66 -27.95
N GLY A 501 -6.69 13.91 -27.61
CA GLY A 501 -5.72 14.96 -27.33
C GLY A 501 -4.93 14.73 -26.02
N ILE A 502 -3.64 15.06 -26.02
CA ILE A 502 -2.80 14.97 -24.82
C ILE A 502 -3.12 16.14 -23.89
N THR A 503 -3.51 15.83 -22.65
CA THR A 503 -3.83 16.82 -21.61
C THR A 503 -2.60 17.21 -20.80
N ASN A 504 -2.68 18.31 -20.04
CA ASN A 504 -1.62 18.77 -19.14
C ASN A 504 -0.26 18.95 -19.85
N ALA A 505 -0.27 19.36 -21.11
CA ALA A 505 0.92 19.44 -21.95
C ALA A 505 1.11 20.83 -22.52
N GLN A 506 2.38 21.21 -22.73
CA GLN A 506 2.74 22.34 -23.56
C GLN A 506 3.39 21.82 -24.83
N PHE A 507 2.87 22.26 -25.97
CA PHE A 507 3.39 21.96 -27.29
C PHE A 507 4.00 23.22 -27.87
N THR A 508 5.23 23.14 -28.35
CA THR A 508 5.94 24.27 -28.96
C THR A 508 6.31 23.91 -30.40
N TYR A 509 5.74 24.63 -31.35
CA TYR A 509 6.14 24.60 -32.77
C TYR A 509 7.08 25.75 -33.06
N ILE A 510 8.20 25.47 -33.73
CA ILE A 510 9.19 26.46 -34.11
C ILE A 510 9.42 26.36 -35.62
N ASN A 511 9.38 27.50 -36.32
CA ASN A 511 9.75 27.59 -37.74
C ASN A 511 10.42 28.95 -38.01
N HIS A 512 11.69 28.93 -38.48
CA HIS A 512 12.52 30.11 -38.75
C HIS A 512 12.99 30.17 -40.21
N GLY A 513 12.21 29.61 -41.15
CA GLY A 513 12.53 29.60 -42.58
C GLY A 513 13.34 28.38 -43.03
N ASP A 514 13.71 28.38 -44.31
CA ASP A 514 14.16 27.19 -45.06
C ASP A 514 15.46 26.54 -44.54
N ALA A 515 16.26 27.27 -43.75
CA ALA A 515 17.48 26.76 -43.12
C ALA A 515 17.24 25.99 -41.80
N TYR A 516 15.99 25.94 -41.32
CA TYR A 516 15.63 25.30 -40.05
C TYR A 516 14.69 24.12 -40.29
N ALA A 517 14.74 23.10 -39.45
CA ALA A 517 13.79 21.99 -39.47
C ALA A 517 12.55 22.36 -38.64
N PRO A 518 11.42 22.78 -39.26
CA PRO A 518 10.23 23.12 -38.52
C PRO A 518 9.64 21.87 -37.86
N GLY A 519 9.12 22.01 -36.64
CA GLY A 519 8.54 20.87 -35.96
C GLY A 519 7.96 21.20 -34.59
N TRP A 520 7.03 20.34 -34.17
CA TRP A 520 6.48 20.37 -32.83
C TRP A 520 7.41 19.67 -31.83
N ARG A 521 7.47 20.21 -30.63
CA ARG A 521 8.03 19.58 -29.44
C ARG A 521 6.96 19.57 -28.36
N ARG A 522 6.95 18.54 -27.52
CA ARG A 522 6.09 18.47 -26.35
C ARG A 522 6.96 18.52 -25.10
N ASP A 523 6.67 19.45 -24.22
CA ASP A 523 7.41 19.59 -22.97
C ASP A 523 6.97 18.50 -21.98
N TYR A 524 7.94 18.00 -21.20
CA TYR A 524 7.70 17.01 -20.17
C TYR A 524 7.48 17.67 -18.82
N ASN A 525 6.61 17.08 -18.02
CA ASN A 525 6.28 17.55 -16.69
C ASN A 525 5.85 16.39 -15.80
N THR A 526 5.44 16.69 -14.58
CA THR A 526 5.05 15.68 -13.58
C THR A 526 3.84 14.83 -14.01
N LYS A 527 2.99 15.32 -14.93
CA LYS A 527 1.87 14.56 -15.52
C LYS A 527 2.24 13.86 -16.84
N ASN A 528 3.08 14.50 -17.65
CA ASN A 528 3.60 13.96 -18.90
C ASN A 528 5.11 13.67 -18.79
N GLN A 529 5.45 12.61 -18.06
CA GLN A 529 6.85 12.24 -17.82
C GLN A 529 7.48 11.61 -19.06
N GLN A 530 8.81 11.68 -19.18
CA GLN A 530 9.55 10.80 -20.06
C GLN A 530 9.67 9.41 -19.42
N PRO A 531 9.29 8.33 -20.12
CA PRO A 531 9.62 6.99 -19.66
C PRO A 531 11.13 6.86 -19.50
N ALA A 532 11.59 6.23 -18.43
CA ALA A 532 13.00 6.15 -18.03
C ALA A 532 13.97 5.63 -19.12
N PHE A 533 13.46 4.92 -20.12
CA PHE A 533 14.24 4.27 -21.18
C PHE A 533 13.90 4.77 -22.60
N ALA A 534 13.09 5.83 -22.75
CA ALA A 534 12.50 6.21 -24.04
C ALA A 534 13.49 6.77 -25.09
N LEU A 535 14.70 7.18 -24.68
CA LEU A 535 15.65 7.93 -25.52
C LEU A 535 17.01 7.23 -25.72
N GLY A 536 17.19 6.00 -25.21
CA GLY A 536 18.48 5.32 -25.21
C GLY A 536 19.33 5.65 -23.99
N GLN A 537 20.56 6.13 -24.20
CA GLN A 537 21.48 6.42 -23.10
C GLN A 537 21.02 7.61 -22.24
N THR A 538 21.07 7.43 -20.93
CA THR A 538 20.84 8.44 -19.90
C THR A 538 22.17 9.11 -19.55
N GLY A 539 22.25 10.42 -19.79
CA GLY A 539 23.45 11.23 -19.51
C GLY A 539 24.67 10.87 -20.38
N SER A 540 25.83 11.44 -20.04
CA SER A 540 27.11 11.13 -20.69
C SER A 540 27.73 9.83 -20.18
N THR A 541 28.71 9.28 -20.90
CA THR A 541 29.45 8.09 -20.46
C THR A 541 30.15 8.36 -19.13
N VAL A 542 29.93 7.49 -18.15
CA VAL A 542 30.52 7.62 -16.81
C VAL A 542 31.88 6.93 -16.74
N GLY A 543 32.78 7.47 -15.91
CA GLY A 543 34.19 7.05 -15.89
C GLY A 543 34.46 5.64 -15.35
N ASN A 544 33.50 5.06 -14.61
CA ASN A 544 33.56 3.67 -14.13
C ASN A 544 32.16 3.14 -13.78
N ASP A 545 32.06 1.84 -13.54
CA ASP A 545 30.82 1.13 -13.23
C ASP A 545 30.26 1.40 -11.81
N LYS A 546 30.97 2.17 -10.98
CA LYS A 546 30.49 2.65 -9.68
C LYS A 546 30.04 4.11 -9.69
N ALA A 547 30.21 4.82 -10.81
CA ALA A 547 29.87 6.23 -10.94
C ALA A 547 28.35 6.48 -11.04
N VAL A 548 27.55 5.46 -11.39
CA VAL A 548 26.08 5.55 -11.33
C VAL A 548 25.64 5.25 -9.89
N GLY A 549 25.41 6.32 -9.11
CA GLY A 549 24.95 6.22 -7.72
C GLY A 549 23.55 5.61 -7.60
N TRP A 550 23.23 5.04 -6.43
CA TRP A 550 21.94 4.38 -6.18
C TRP A 550 20.72 5.30 -6.29
N ASN A 551 20.94 6.60 -6.06
CA ASN A 551 19.95 7.67 -6.13
C ASN A 551 19.93 8.40 -7.48
N SER A 552 20.60 7.86 -8.50
CA SER A 552 20.58 8.43 -9.85
C SER A 552 19.19 8.26 -10.48
N ASN A 553 18.91 8.99 -11.55
CA ASN A 553 17.66 8.81 -12.29
C ASN A 553 17.60 7.40 -12.90
N SER A 554 16.42 6.79 -12.93
CA SER A 554 16.22 5.54 -13.68
C SER A 554 16.63 5.73 -15.15
N GLY A 555 17.31 4.74 -15.74
CA GLY A 555 17.75 4.83 -17.13
C GLY A 555 18.85 3.85 -17.53
N VAL A 556 19.38 4.01 -18.76
CA VAL A 556 20.49 3.21 -19.31
C VAL A 556 21.76 4.04 -19.31
N TYR A 557 22.77 3.65 -18.55
CA TYR A 557 24.04 4.35 -18.50
C TYR A 557 25.13 3.58 -19.25
N ASN A 558 26.06 4.30 -19.86
CA ASN A 558 27.27 3.73 -20.45
C ASN A 558 28.44 3.99 -19.49
N ALA A 559 29.15 2.95 -19.07
CA ALA A 559 30.27 3.07 -18.14
C ALA A 559 31.56 2.52 -18.74
N THR A 560 32.66 3.25 -18.58
CA THR A 560 33.99 2.81 -19.01
C THR A 560 34.61 1.88 -17.96
N ILE A 561 34.95 0.66 -18.34
CA ILE A 561 35.72 -0.28 -17.50
C ILE A 561 37.02 -0.60 -18.23
N SER A 562 38.11 -0.92 -17.52
CA SER A 562 39.46 -1.07 -18.12
C SER A 562 39.45 -1.90 -19.42
N GLY A 563 39.62 -1.23 -20.57
CA GLY A 563 39.66 -1.83 -21.91
C GLY A 563 38.32 -2.00 -22.64
N ALA A 564 37.18 -1.60 -22.07
CA ALA A 564 35.86 -1.72 -22.69
C ALA A 564 34.80 -0.74 -22.13
N SER A 565 33.60 -0.79 -22.69
CA SER A 565 32.41 -0.18 -22.09
C SER A 565 31.43 -1.26 -21.62
N THR A 566 30.63 -0.92 -20.61
CA THR A 566 29.57 -1.76 -20.08
C THR A 566 28.28 -0.97 -19.97
N LEU A 567 27.16 -1.68 -20.14
CA LEU A 567 25.83 -1.10 -20.05
C LEU A 567 25.31 -1.27 -18.63
N ILE A 568 24.85 -0.19 -18.02
CA ILE A 568 24.23 -0.22 -16.69
C ILE A 568 22.75 0.11 -16.83
N LEU A 569 21.88 -0.86 -16.58
CA LEU A 569 20.46 -0.64 -16.40
C LEU A 569 20.24 -0.24 -14.94
N HIS A 570 19.74 0.97 -14.71
CA HIS A 570 19.44 1.45 -13.37
C HIS A 570 17.94 1.68 -13.22
N PHE A 571 17.35 0.98 -12.25
CA PHE A 571 15.97 1.17 -11.84
C PHE A 571 16.00 1.77 -10.44
N ASN A 572 15.44 2.97 -10.30
CA ASN A 572 15.32 3.69 -9.05
C ASN A 572 13.89 4.20 -8.90
N MET A 573 13.20 3.73 -7.87
CA MET A 573 11.85 4.16 -7.51
C MET A 573 11.82 5.18 -6.37
N ASN A 574 12.99 5.47 -5.74
CA ASN A 574 13.14 6.39 -4.60
C ASN A 574 12.17 6.10 -3.43
N ALA A 575 11.74 4.85 -3.28
CA ALA A 575 10.77 4.43 -2.27
C ALA A 575 10.97 2.96 -1.88
N GLY A 576 10.52 2.59 -0.68
CA GLY A 576 10.63 1.23 -0.15
C GLY A 576 12.04 0.84 0.33
N SER A 577 12.15 -0.31 0.99
CA SER A 577 13.41 -0.79 1.58
C SER A 577 14.47 -1.17 0.55
N CYS A 578 14.07 -1.41 -0.71
CA CYS A 578 14.96 -1.60 -1.86
C CYS A 578 14.64 -0.52 -2.91
N PRO A 579 15.11 0.73 -2.71
CA PRO A 579 14.72 1.85 -3.57
C PRO A 579 15.32 1.76 -4.98
N ALA A 580 16.40 1.00 -5.16
CA ALA A 580 17.05 0.86 -6.45
C ALA A 580 17.73 -0.49 -6.67
N VAL A 581 17.78 -0.89 -7.95
CA VAL A 581 18.56 -2.03 -8.44
C VAL A 581 19.34 -1.61 -9.69
N GLN A 582 20.53 -2.19 -9.86
CA GLN A 582 21.30 -2.05 -11.06
C GLN A 582 21.65 -3.40 -11.67
N PHE A 583 21.69 -3.44 -13.00
CA PHE A 583 22.27 -4.53 -13.77
C PHE A 583 23.42 -4.00 -14.61
N ARG A 584 24.61 -4.57 -14.48
CA ARG A 584 25.78 -4.30 -15.31
C ARG A 584 25.95 -5.41 -16.33
N VAL A 585 25.86 -5.08 -17.61
CA VAL A 585 25.91 -6.00 -18.74
C VAL A 585 27.18 -5.76 -19.53
N ASN A 586 28.12 -6.71 -19.42
CA ASN A 586 29.42 -6.58 -20.08
C ASN A 586 29.36 -6.98 -21.55
N TYR A 587 30.15 -6.28 -22.37
CA TYR A 587 30.35 -6.58 -23.80
C TYR A 587 30.78 -8.04 -24.05
N LYS A 588 30.53 -8.55 -25.27
CA LYS A 588 30.89 -9.92 -25.71
C LYS A 588 30.35 -11.05 -24.82
N ASN A 589 29.15 -10.89 -24.26
CA ASN A 589 28.57 -11.83 -23.30
C ASN A 589 29.47 -12.07 -22.08
N GLY A 590 30.21 -11.03 -21.66
CA GLY A 590 31.18 -11.06 -20.57
C GLY A 590 30.59 -11.15 -19.16
N GLY A 591 29.34 -11.62 -19.03
CA GLY A 591 28.60 -11.72 -17.77
C GLY A 591 27.59 -10.59 -17.56
N ILE A 592 26.54 -10.91 -16.79
CA ILE A 592 25.57 -9.94 -16.27
C ILE A 592 25.73 -9.93 -14.76
N TYR A 593 25.82 -8.74 -14.18
CA TYR A 593 25.96 -8.56 -12.75
C TYR A 593 24.81 -7.72 -12.21
N TYR A 594 24.45 -7.89 -10.95
CA TYR A 594 23.49 -7.03 -10.27
C TYR A 594 24.00 -6.54 -8.93
N ARG A 595 23.34 -5.50 -8.43
CA ARG A 595 23.40 -5.05 -7.03
C ARG A 595 22.12 -4.30 -6.69
N SER A 596 21.69 -4.38 -5.44
CA SER A 596 20.53 -3.67 -4.91
C SER A 596 20.97 -2.67 -3.84
N ALA A 597 20.22 -1.57 -3.75
CA ALA A 597 20.42 -0.57 -2.72
C ALA A 597 19.44 -0.77 -1.56
N ARG A 598 19.84 -0.37 -0.36
CA ARG A 598 18.99 -0.26 0.83
C ARG A 598 18.58 1.20 1.06
N ASP A 599 17.37 1.38 1.55
CA ASP A 599 16.79 2.68 1.92
C ASP A 599 17.70 3.50 2.84
N GLY A 600 18.17 4.66 2.38
CA GLY A 600 19.00 5.57 3.16
C GLY A 600 20.47 5.17 3.33
N TYR A 601 20.88 3.99 2.84
CA TYR A 601 22.27 3.50 2.94
C TYR A 601 22.96 3.33 1.59
N GLY A 602 22.22 2.99 0.52
CA GLY A 602 22.78 2.77 -0.82
C GLY A 602 23.19 1.31 -1.07
N PHE A 603 24.16 1.08 -1.96
CA PHE A 603 24.62 -0.28 -2.30
C PHE A 603 25.47 -0.87 -1.16
N GLU A 604 24.94 -1.88 -0.46
CA GLU A 604 25.64 -2.54 0.67
C GLU A 604 26.68 -3.58 0.20
N ALA A 605 26.54 -4.08 -1.03
CA ALA A 605 27.45 -5.03 -1.65
C ALA A 605 27.92 -4.52 -3.02
N ASP A 606 29.09 -4.99 -3.45
CA ASP A 606 29.55 -4.79 -4.82
C ASP A 606 28.77 -5.69 -5.79
N TRP A 607 29.12 -5.63 -7.07
CA TRP A 607 28.50 -6.42 -8.13
C TRP A 607 28.55 -7.93 -7.87
N SER A 608 27.38 -8.58 -7.98
CA SER A 608 27.22 -10.03 -7.93
C SER A 608 26.84 -10.57 -9.31
N GLU A 609 27.48 -11.65 -9.77
CA GLU A 609 27.26 -12.20 -11.12
C GLU A 609 26.04 -13.11 -11.20
N PHE A 610 25.28 -13.05 -12.31
CA PHE A 610 24.34 -14.10 -12.68
C PHE A 610 25.09 -15.24 -13.36
N TYR A 611 25.01 -16.42 -12.76
CA TYR A 611 25.60 -17.62 -13.35
C TYR A 611 24.76 -18.16 -14.51
N THR A 612 25.44 -18.62 -15.56
CA THR A 612 24.82 -19.20 -16.76
C THR A 612 25.46 -20.54 -17.10
N THR A 613 24.94 -21.26 -18.09
CA THR A 613 25.53 -22.52 -18.56
C THR A 613 26.95 -22.36 -19.11
N THR A 614 27.28 -21.19 -19.66
CA THR A 614 28.63 -20.83 -20.14
C THR A 614 29.50 -20.19 -19.06
N ARG A 615 28.90 -19.74 -17.95
CA ARG A 615 29.57 -19.12 -16.80
C ARG A 615 29.06 -19.77 -15.51
N LYS A 616 29.32 -21.06 -15.38
CA LYS A 616 28.89 -21.85 -14.23
C LYS A 616 29.67 -21.43 -12.99
N PRO A 617 29.04 -21.41 -11.81
CA PRO A 617 29.78 -21.17 -10.57
C PRO A 617 30.71 -22.34 -10.28
N SER A 618 31.84 -22.07 -9.65
CA SER A 618 32.62 -23.11 -8.97
C SER A 618 31.88 -23.60 -7.73
N ALA A 619 32.28 -24.75 -7.17
CA ALA A 619 31.71 -25.25 -5.92
C ALA A 619 31.86 -24.23 -4.77
N GLY A 620 33.02 -23.54 -4.71
CA GLY A 620 33.26 -22.48 -3.74
C GLY A 620 32.33 -21.27 -3.90
N ASP A 621 32.00 -20.89 -5.14
CA ASP A 621 31.12 -19.75 -5.42
C ASP A 621 29.69 -19.93 -4.89
N VAL A 622 29.25 -21.18 -4.73
CA VAL A 622 27.91 -21.53 -4.21
C VAL A 622 27.94 -22.18 -2.82
N GLY A 623 29.10 -22.20 -2.16
CA GLY A 623 29.26 -22.87 -0.86
C GLY A 623 29.05 -24.39 -0.90
N ALA A 624 29.17 -25.00 -2.09
CA ALA A 624 29.15 -26.45 -2.24
C ALA A 624 30.52 -27.05 -1.94
N TYR A 625 30.55 -28.24 -1.35
CA TYR A 625 31.78 -28.99 -1.21
C TYR A 625 32.27 -29.45 -2.57
N THR A 626 33.57 -29.28 -2.82
CA THR A 626 34.25 -29.92 -3.94
C THR A 626 34.16 -31.45 -3.81
N GLN A 627 34.35 -32.18 -4.91
CA GLN A 627 34.41 -33.64 -4.87
C GLN A 627 35.47 -34.15 -3.88
N ALA A 628 36.61 -33.47 -3.78
CA ALA A 628 37.67 -33.79 -2.82
C ALA A 628 37.21 -33.61 -1.35
N GLU A 629 36.47 -32.54 -1.06
CA GLU A 629 35.90 -32.30 0.27
C GLU A 629 34.80 -33.32 0.62
N CYS A 630 33.94 -33.68 -0.34
CA CYS A 630 32.96 -34.75 -0.13
C CYS A 630 33.63 -36.11 0.14
N ASN A 631 34.63 -36.48 -0.65
CA ASN A 631 35.33 -37.76 -0.51
C ASN A 631 36.11 -37.88 0.81
N SER A 632 36.54 -36.76 1.39
CA SER A 632 37.24 -36.73 2.68
C SER A 632 36.30 -36.68 3.89
N ARG A 633 35.05 -36.23 3.71
CA ARG A 633 34.09 -36.04 4.81
C ARG A 633 33.02 -37.14 4.90
N PHE A 634 32.71 -37.81 3.79
CA PHE A 634 31.61 -38.77 3.72
C PHE A 634 32.09 -40.19 3.42
N ILE A 635 31.29 -41.17 3.86
CA ILE A 635 31.52 -42.59 3.58
C ILE A 635 31.23 -42.84 2.10
N THR A 636 32.22 -43.31 1.36
CA THR A 636 32.12 -43.60 -0.07
C THR A 636 31.91 -45.09 -0.36
N GLY A 637 32.00 -45.94 0.66
CA GLY A 637 31.74 -47.38 0.55
C GLY A 637 31.67 -48.06 1.91
N ILE A 638 30.99 -49.21 1.96
CA ILE A 638 30.84 -50.06 3.16
C ILE A 638 31.23 -51.49 2.78
N ARG A 639 32.00 -52.17 3.63
CA ARG A 639 32.34 -53.59 3.43
C ARG A 639 32.45 -54.33 4.77
N LEU A 640 32.55 -55.66 4.71
CA LEU A 640 32.97 -56.48 5.85
C LEU A 640 34.49 -56.68 5.82
N GLY A 641 35.15 -56.50 6.96
CA GLY A 641 36.59 -56.71 7.11
C GLY A 641 36.97 -58.18 7.28
N GLY A 642 38.17 -58.41 7.83
CA GLY A 642 38.72 -59.76 8.04
C GLY A 642 37.82 -60.65 8.91
N LEU A 643 37.78 -61.95 8.59
CA LEU A 643 37.07 -62.97 9.38
C LEU A 643 37.77 -63.18 10.73
N SER A 644 37.00 -63.16 11.81
CA SER A 644 37.45 -63.56 13.13
C SER A 644 36.52 -64.65 13.67
N SER A 645 37.09 -65.62 14.40
CA SER A 645 36.39 -66.80 14.89
C SER A 645 36.67 -67.00 16.37
N VAL A 646 35.65 -67.30 17.17
CA VAL A 646 35.79 -67.57 18.62
C VAL A 646 34.98 -68.81 18.98
N GLN A 647 35.53 -69.63 19.85
CA GLN A 647 34.89 -70.83 20.36
C GLN A 647 33.72 -70.47 21.28
N THR A 648 32.56 -71.06 21.01
CA THR A 648 31.29 -70.74 21.67
C THR A 648 30.89 -71.81 22.68
N TRP A 649 31.09 -73.10 22.35
CA TRP A 649 30.85 -74.20 23.28
C TRP A 649 32.02 -74.41 24.26
N ASN A 650 31.73 -74.39 25.56
CA ASN A 650 32.71 -74.44 26.68
C ASN A 650 33.86 -73.41 26.56
N GLY A 651 33.62 -72.31 25.83
CA GLY A 651 34.56 -71.22 25.58
C GLY A 651 34.00 -69.87 26.04
N PRO A 652 34.78 -68.78 25.89
CA PRO A 652 34.36 -67.45 26.36
C PRO A 652 33.16 -66.87 25.59
N GLY A 653 32.77 -67.46 24.45
CA GLY A 653 31.73 -66.95 23.57
C GLY A 653 32.11 -65.64 22.88
N TRP A 654 31.17 -65.04 22.15
CA TRP A 654 31.37 -63.74 21.54
C TRP A 654 30.83 -62.64 22.47
N SER A 655 31.69 -61.74 22.94
CA SER A 655 31.24 -60.53 23.65
C SER A 655 30.63 -59.55 22.64
N ASP A 656 29.49 -58.94 22.94
CA ASP A 656 28.93 -57.86 22.12
C ASP A 656 29.96 -56.73 21.97
N ARG A 657 30.38 -56.50 20.72
CA ARG A 657 31.30 -55.42 20.34
C ARG A 657 30.67 -54.66 19.20
N SER A 658 30.46 -53.35 19.41
CA SER A 658 29.90 -52.49 18.38
C SER A 658 30.75 -52.51 17.11
N GLY A 659 30.09 -52.45 15.96
CA GLY A 659 30.74 -52.43 14.65
C GLY A 659 31.16 -53.79 14.11
N TYR A 660 30.70 -54.90 14.70
CA TYR A 660 30.91 -56.26 14.16
C TYR A 660 29.57 -56.93 13.84
N VAL A 661 29.56 -57.74 12.78
CA VAL A 661 28.41 -58.56 12.38
C VAL A 661 28.82 -60.01 12.45
N VAL A 662 28.00 -60.84 13.09
CA VAL A 662 28.15 -62.29 13.06
C VAL A 662 27.81 -62.78 11.66
N THR A 663 28.77 -63.39 10.99
CA THR A 663 28.64 -63.83 9.59
C THR A 663 28.52 -65.35 9.44
N GLY A 664 28.66 -66.10 10.54
CA GLY A 664 28.49 -67.55 10.49
C GLY A 664 28.49 -68.20 11.88
N SER A 665 27.82 -69.34 11.97
CA SER A 665 27.91 -70.27 13.10
C SER A 665 28.36 -71.62 12.56
N VAL A 666 29.37 -72.21 13.18
CA VAL A 666 29.98 -73.46 12.75
C VAL A 666 29.73 -74.50 13.83
N ASN A 667 29.16 -75.63 13.43
CA ASN A 667 29.05 -76.84 14.22
C ASN A 667 29.73 -77.96 13.41
N GLY A 668 30.87 -78.43 13.91
CA GLY A 668 31.69 -79.45 13.27
C GLY A 668 31.34 -80.87 13.69
N ASN A 669 30.68 -81.07 14.83
CA ASN A 669 30.35 -82.38 15.38
C ASN A 669 28.87 -82.82 15.14
N ARG A 670 28.05 -81.94 14.57
CA ARG A 670 26.62 -82.10 14.24
C ARG A 670 25.71 -82.40 15.45
N ASP A 671 26.09 -81.97 16.64
CA ASP A 671 25.19 -81.98 17.80
C ASP A 671 24.24 -80.75 17.77
N GLU A 672 23.54 -80.48 18.87
CA GLU A 672 22.62 -79.32 18.97
C GLU A 672 23.35 -78.01 19.38
N LEU A 673 24.67 -78.04 19.58
CA LEU A 673 25.45 -76.96 20.17
C LEU A 673 26.38 -76.30 19.12
N ILE A 674 26.56 -74.99 19.20
CA ILE A 674 27.42 -74.26 18.26
C ILE A 674 28.87 -74.29 18.78
N ASP A 675 29.78 -74.88 18.02
CA ASP A 675 31.21 -74.96 18.40
C ASP A 675 31.91 -73.60 18.29
N THR A 676 31.68 -72.88 17.19
CA THR A 676 32.40 -71.64 16.87
C THR A 676 31.49 -70.62 16.20
N THR A 677 31.55 -69.37 16.66
CA THR A 677 30.89 -68.23 16.02
C THR A 677 31.92 -67.40 15.25
N GLN A 678 31.56 -66.99 14.03
CA GLN A 678 32.39 -66.17 13.17
C GLN A 678 31.78 -64.77 13.01
N ALA A 679 32.59 -63.74 13.12
CA ALA A 679 32.18 -62.36 12.91
C ALA A 679 33.20 -61.57 12.09
N ARG A 680 32.73 -60.48 11.48
CA ARG A 680 33.54 -59.53 10.71
C ARG A 680 33.23 -58.11 11.14
N PRO A 681 34.23 -57.22 11.23
CA PRO A 681 33.97 -55.80 11.46
C PRO A 681 33.29 -55.20 10.23
N ILE A 682 32.32 -54.32 10.43
CA ILE A 682 31.85 -53.40 9.40
C ILE A 682 32.97 -52.38 9.19
N GLN A 683 33.32 -52.10 7.93
CA GLN A 683 34.30 -51.07 7.58
C GLN A 683 33.69 -49.99 6.69
N TYR A 684 34.06 -48.74 6.95
CA TYR A 684 33.70 -47.58 6.16
C TYR A 684 34.90 -47.09 5.35
N CYS A 685 34.70 -46.79 4.06
CA CYS A 685 35.69 -46.14 3.23
C CYS A 685 35.53 -44.63 3.34
N ILE A 686 36.55 -43.93 3.85
CA ILE A 686 36.62 -42.47 3.91
C ILE A 686 37.96 -42.06 3.32
N ASN A 687 37.96 -41.16 2.33
CA ASN A 687 39.16 -40.73 1.61
C ASN A 687 40.01 -41.91 1.05
N GLY A 688 39.36 -42.96 0.53
CA GLY A 688 40.02 -44.15 -0.01
C GLY A 688 40.63 -45.10 1.04
N THR A 689 40.51 -44.78 2.33
CA THR A 689 41.02 -45.60 3.44
C THR A 689 39.87 -46.29 4.18
N TRP A 690 40.04 -47.56 4.53
CA TRP A 690 39.04 -48.36 5.23
C TRP A 690 39.24 -48.32 6.74
N TYR A 691 38.21 -47.89 7.46
CA TYR A 691 38.19 -47.82 8.93
C TYR A 691 37.19 -48.82 9.49
N ASN A 692 37.52 -49.52 10.58
CA ASN A 692 36.54 -50.33 11.30
C ASN A 692 35.49 -49.40 11.94
N ALA A 693 34.22 -49.77 11.85
CA ALA A 693 33.17 -49.14 12.61
C ALA A 693 33.45 -49.33 14.11
N GLY A 694 33.63 -48.24 14.85
CA GLY A 694 33.66 -48.26 16.31
C GLY A 694 32.29 -47.90 16.88
N SER A 695 32.05 -48.16 18.18
CA SER A 695 30.92 -47.53 18.88
C SER A 695 31.11 -46.02 18.87
N ILE A 696 30.06 -45.29 18.50
CA ILE A 696 29.93 -43.86 18.84
C ILE A 696 29.81 -43.73 20.35
#